data_AF-A0A0D2FEF5-F1
#
_entry.id   AF-A0A0D2FEF5-F1
#
_cell.length_a   1.000
_cell.length_b   1.000
_cell.length_c   1.000
_cell.angle_alpha   90.00
_cell.angle_beta   90.00
_cell.angle_gamma   90.00
#
_symmetry.space_group_name_H-M   'P 1'
#
loop_
_entity.id
_entity.type
_entity.pdbx_description
1 polymer ?
#
loop_
_entity_poly.entity_id
_entity_poly.type
_entity_poly.pdbx_seq_one_letter_code
_entity_poly.pdbx_strand_id
1 'polypeptide(L)'
;MHISKKLAQAHQSNKPTFSFEFFPPKTAQGVQNLYDRMDRMHDLGPAFIDITWGAGGRHSQLTCEMVNAAQSHYGLETCMHLTCTDMERTQVDDALRRAYKAGCTNILALRGDPPRDQEKWEAKDGGFRYAKDLVKYIKTRYGDHFDIGVAGYPEGCDDHRDVDVLIDHLKEKVDAGATFVITQMFYDVDIFLDWVKKCRNRGIDIPIIPGIMPIHTHAAFVRRAQWTKCHIPEDWYKALEPVKNDDAAVRAVGKELVAEMCRKILDAGILHLHFYTMNLAQATRMVLEDLSITPSTSGMALEKPLPWRKSLGLNRRDETVRPIFWRNRNASYITRTADWDEFPNGRWGDSRSPAFGELDAYAIGLKGTNEANIKLWGKPKSLREITSLFVRYLQGDLDRLPWSEGAISAEADSIKDDLLSLNKRGFLTINSQPAIDGASSTHPVHGWGPAGGWVYQKAYLELLVFPSIFKEVMERLDANKNLTYYAVNQKGELLTNTKDEGPNAVTWGIFPNREIVQPTIVETVSFLAWKDEAFRLGQDWSKCYPAGSGSRKLIETIMGECYLVNIVNNDFHQTHEIFKVFEGLEARDLDLVFDGTDASDHVNGTNGTREVLNGDSPVAEVEKSIANGEEHKVPFPTNGGALKN
;
A
#
# COMPACT_ATOMS: atom_id res chain seq x y z
N MET A 1 -0.55 16.38 5.62
CA MET A 1 -0.09 17.28 6.70
C MET A 1 1.29 17.76 6.34
N HIS A 2 1.55 19.07 6.47
CA HIS A 2 2.86 19.65 6.18
C HIS A 2 3.97 19.00 7.02
N ILE A 3 5.06 18.60 6.36
CA ILE A 3 6.25 18.02 6.99
C ILE A 3 6.82 18.96 8.05
N SER A 4 6.94 20.26 7.77
CA SER A 4 7.41 21.28 8.72
C SER A 4 6.64 21.27 10.04
N LYS A 5 5.32 21.03 10.00
CA LYS A 5 4.49 20.87 11.20
C LYS A 5 4.77 19.56 11.93
N LYS A 6 4.95 18.44 11.21
CA LYS A 6 5.34 17.15 11.81
C LYS A 6 6.69 17.27 12.52
N LEU A 7 7.66 17.94 11.89
CA LEU A 7 8.99 18.18 12.46
C LEU A 7 8.92 19.06 13.71
N ALA A 8 8.10 20.12 13.69
CA ALA A 8 7.88 20.97 14.86
C ALA A 8 7.26 20.19 16.03
N GLN A 9 6.27 19.32 15.76
CA GLN A 9 5.67 18.45 16.77
C GLN A 9 6.67 17.44 17.35
N ALA A 10 7.52 16.85 16.51
CA ALA A 10 8.59 15.96 16.96
C ALA A 10 9.56 16.67 17.91
N HIS A 11 9.97 17.91 17.58
CA HIS A 11 10.82 18.73 18.46
C HIS A 11 10.11 19.11 19.77
N GLN A 12 8.84 19.52 19.72
CA GLN A 12 8.07 19.86 20.93
C GLN A 12 7.90 18.67 21.88
N SER A 13 7.76 17.47 21.34
CA SER A 13 7.61 16.23 22.12
C SER A 13 8.94 15.53 22.43
N ASN A 14 10.08 16.09 21.98
CA ASN A 14 11.41 15.49 22.04
C ASN A 14 11.43 14.03 21.55
N LYS A 15 10.70 13.74 20.47
CA LYS A 15 10.51 12.38 19.93
C LYS A 15 11.25 12.23 18.60
N PRO A 16 12.25 11.35 18.51
CA PRO A 16 12.87 10.99 17.24
C PRO A 16 11.84 10.46 16.24
N THR A 17 11.96 10.91 14.99
CA THR A 17 11.12 10.49 13.86
C THR A 17 12.00 10.21 12.65
N PHE A 18 11.43 9.58 11.62
CA PHE A 18 12.17 9.28 10.40
C PHE A 18 11.25 9.22 9.19
N SER A 19 11.86 9.20 8.01
CA SER A 19 11.19 9.09 6.71
C SER A 19 11.97 8.18 5.76
N PHE A 20 11.33 7.76 4.67
CA PHE A 20 11.93 6.87 3.67
C PHE A 20 11.86 7.47 2.27
N GLU A 21 12.95 7.44 1.52
CA GLU A 21 12.93 7.72 0.08
C GLU A 21 12.83 6.45 -0.76
N PHE A 22 11.94 6.46 -1.74
CA PHE A 22 11.76 5.42 -2.77
C PHE A 22 11.85 6.02 -4.16
N PHE A 23 12.23 5.21 -5.14
CA PHE A 23 12.28 5.62 -6.55
C PHE A 23 11.35 4.78 -7.44
N PRO A 24 10.76 5.36 -8.51
CA PRO A 24 9.93 4.62 -9.45
C PRO A 24 10.67 3.43 -10.08
N PRO A 25 10.17 2.19 -9.92
CA PRO A 25 10.75 1.02 -10.57
C PRO A 25 10.59 1.06 -12.09
N LYS A 26 11.45 0.34 -12.81
CA LYS A 26 11.43 0.30 -14.28
C LYS A 26 10.40 -0.67 -14.87
N THR A 27 9.83 -1.57 -14.07
CA THR A 27 8.92 -2.64 -14.52
C THR A 27 7.66 -2.67 -13.67
N ALA A 28 6.54 -3.12 -14.26
CA ALA A 28 5.26 -3.27 -13.55
C ALA A 28 5.38 -4.20 -12.33
N GLN A 29 6.09 -5.33 -12.46
CA GLN A 29 6.37 -6.20 -11.32
C GLN A 29 7.19 -5.50 -10.23
N GLY A 30 8.14 -4.65 -10.62
CA GLY A 30 8.91 -3.83 -9.70
C GLY A 30 8.03 -2.83 -8.92
N VAL A 31 7.06 -2.22 -9.60
CA VAL A 31 6.06 -1.32 -8.98
C VAL A 31 5.24 -2.06 -7.93
N GLN A 32 4.70 -3.24 -8.26
CA GLN A 32 3.94 -4.04 -7.30
C GLN A 32 4.80 -4.46 -6.09
N ASN A 33 6.03 -4.91 -6.32
CA ASN A 33 6.96 -5.28 -5.25
C ASN A 33 7.29 -4.10 -4.34
N LEU A 34 7.32 -2.88 -4.89
CA LEU A 34 7.54 -1.66 -4.13
C LEU A 34 6.31 -1.27 -3.32
N TYR A 35 5.10 -1.36 -3.87
CA TYR A 35 3.86 -1.16 -3.13
C TYR A 35 3.78 -2.07 -1.91
N ASP A 36 4.03 -3.36 -2.09
CA ASP A 36 4.06 -4.34 -1.00
C ASP A 36 5.11 -3.98 0.06
N ARG A 37 6.25 -3.41 -0.37
CA ARG A 37 7.30 -2.97 0.55
C ARG A 37 6.91 -1.71 1.31
N MET A 38 6.32 -0.72 0.64
CA MET A 38 5.81 0.49 1.29
C MET A 38 4.75 0.13 2.32
N ASP A 39 3.89 -0.83 2.03
CA ASP A 39 2.89 -1.34 2.97
C ASP A 39 3.53 -1.98 4.21
N ARG A 40 4.53 -2.86 4.04
CA ARG A 40 5.27 -3.43 5.18
C ARG A 40 6.11 -2.41 5.95
N MET A 41 6.62 -1.38 5.27
CA MET A 41 7.45 -0.33 5.88
C MET A 41 6.61 0.76 6.55
N HIS A 42 5.33 0.91 6.19
CA HIS A 42 4.37 1.72 6.93
C HIS A 42 4.34 1.30 8.41
N ASP A 43 4.40 -0.01 8.68
CA ASP A 43 4.33 -0.53 10.05
C ASP A 43 5.59 -0.22 10.89
N LEU A 44 6.65 0.29 10.26
CA LEU A 44 7.78 0.86 10.99
C LEU A 44 7.47 2.24 11.56
N GLY A 45 6.41 2.92 11.12
CA GLY A 45 5.99 4.24 11.62
C GLY A 45 6.75 5.45 11.06
N PRO A 46 7.03 5.52 9.73
CA PRO A 46 7.62 6.73 9.16
C PRO A 46 6.67 7.92 9.28
N ALA A 47 7.23 9.12 9.50
CA ALA A 47 6.44 10.34 9.54
C ALA A 47 5.92 10.76 8.15
N PHE A 48 6.70 10.44 7.11
CA PHE A 48 6.39 10.60 5.69
C PHE A 48 7.31 9.71 4.82
N ILE A 49 7.00 9.60 3.53
CA ILE A 49 7.87 8.99 2.51
C ILE A 49 8.14 9.98 1.38
N ASP A 50 9.25 9.80 0.68
CA ASP A 50 9.62 10.57 -0.51
C ASP A 50 9.55 9.66 -1.73
N ILE A 51 9.06 10.20 -2.85
CA ILE A 51 9.05 9.51 -4.13
C ILE A 51 9.84 10.35 -5.12
N THR A 52 10.97 9.80 -5.58
CA THR A 52 11.88 10.52 -6.46
C THR A 52 11.25 10.85 -7.82
N TRP A 53 11.78 11.90 -8.44
CA TRP A 53 11.44 12.33 -9.79
C TRP A 53 12.57 11.94 -10.74
N GLY A 54 12.27 11.24 -11.82
CA GLY A 54 13.28 10.87 -12.81
C GLY A 54 13.83 12.10 -13.56
N ALA A 55 15.12 12.07 -13.88
CA ALA A 55 15.78 13.14 -14.62
C ALA A 55 15.04 13.49 -15.93
N GLY A 56 14.87 14.79 -16.21
CA GLY A 56 14.15 15.31 -17.38
C GLY A 56 12.66 14.94 -17.43
N GLY A 57 12.05 14.56 -16.29
CA GLY A 57 10.64 14.14 -16.26
C GLY A 57 10.39 12.72 -16.79
N ARG A 58 11.44 11.92 -17.02
CA ARG A 58 11.29 10.49 -17.34
C ARG A 58 10.60 9.79 -16.17
N HIS A 59 9.57 8.99 -16.46
CA HIS A 59 8.72 8.35 -15.46
C HIS A 59 7.94 9.31 -14.52
N SER A 60 7.80 10.60 -14.88
CA SER A 60 7.00 11.60 -14.13
C SER A 60 5.56 11.15 -13.86
N GLN A 61 4.93 10.50 -14.84
CA GLN A 61 3.59 9.93 -14.71
C GLN A 61 3.55 8.87 -13.61
N LEU A 62 4.52 7.95 -13.61
CA LEU A 62 4.63 6.90 -12.59
C LEU A 62 4.89 7.48 -11.20
N THR A 63 5.71 8.54 -11.07
CA THR A 63 5.86 9.25 -9.79
C THR A 63 4.51 9.78 -9.29
N CYS A 64 3.73 10.45 -10.15
CA CYS A 64 2.41 10.98 -9.78
C CYS A 64 1.43 9.86 -9.39
N GLU A 65 1.43 8.74 -10.12
CA GLU A 65 0.61 7.56 -9.83
C GLU A 65 0.98 6.93 -8.49
N MET A 66 2.28 6.79 -8.22
CA MET A 66 2.75 6.24 -6.95
C MET A 66 2.44 7.17 -5.76
N VAL A 67 2.53 8.49 -5.93
CA VAL A 67 2.10 9.46 -4.92
C VAL A 67 0.60 9.30 -4.63
N ASN A 68 -0.22 9.17 -5.67
CA ASN A 68 -1.65 8.92 -5.50
C ASN A 68 -1.92 7.60 -4.78
N ALA A 69 -1.25 6.51 -5.17
CA ALA A 69 -1.42 5.21 -4.51
C ALA A 69 -0.96 5.25 -3.04
N ALA A 70 0.19 5.88 -2.74
CA ALA A 70 0.72 6.02 -1.39
C ALA A 70 -0.26 6.78 -0.47
N GLN A 71 -0.76 7.92 -0.93
CA GLN A 71 -1.75 8.73 -0.20
C GLN A 71 -3.08 7.98 -0.06
N SER A 72 -3.62 7.48 -1.17
CA SER A 72 -5.01 7.01 -1.24
C SER A 72 -5.18 5.59 -0.70
N HIS A 73 -4.30 4.66 -1.07
CA HIS A 73 -4.43 3.23 -0.74
C HIS A 73 -3.64 2.86 0.51
N TYR A 74 -2.45 3.44 0.68
CA TYR A 74 -1.53 3.05 1.76
C TYR A 74 -1.51 4.02 2.93
N GLY A 75 -2.26 5.14 2.88
CA GLY A 75 -2.34 6.10 3.97
C GLY A 75 -0.99 6.72 4.35
N LEU A 76 -0.03 6.75 3.42
CA LEU A 76 1.33 7.26 3.64
C LEU A 76 1.41 8.73 3.25
N GLU A 77 1.79 9.57 4.20
CA GLU A 77 2.09 10.97 3.89
C GLU A 77 3.28 11.02 2.93
N THR A 78 3.09 11.66 1.78
CA THR A 78 4.08 11.65 0.71
C THR A 78 4.66 13.04 0.47
N CYS A 79 5.96 13.09 0.19
CA CYS A 79 6.68 14.21 -0.39
C CYS A 79 7.05 13.86 -1.83
N MET A 80 6.46 14.57 -2.78
CA MET A 80 6.76 14.34 -4.19
C MET A 80 7.99 15.16 -4.61
N HIS A 81 9.03 14.50 -5.12
CA HIS A 81 10.11 15.24 -5.77
C HIS A 81 9.59 15.89 -7.04
N LEU A 82 10.07 17.08 -7.35
CA LEU A 82 9.77 17.75 -8.62
C LEU A 82 11.00 18.52 -9.08
N THR A 83 11.51 18.16 -10.26
CA THR A 83 12.64 18.85 -10.88
C THR A 83 12.14 19.89 -11.88
N CYS A 84 12.98 20.86 -12.22
CA CYS A 84 12.64 21.94 -13.14
C CYS A 84 13.55 22.02 -14.38
N THR A 85 14.65 21.27 -14.42
CA THR A 85 15.54 21.11 -15.58
C THR A 85 14.87 20.26 -16.66
N ASP A 86 14.95 20.74 -17.91
CA ASP A 86 14.46 20.06 -19.11
C ASP A 86 12.97 19.68 -19.09
N MET A 87 12.16 20.47 -18.37
CA MET A 87 10.71 20.30 -18.32
C MET A 87 10.00 21.54 -18.86
N GLU A 88 8.97 21.32 -19.67
CA GLU A 88 8.04 22.39 -20.04
C GLU A 88 7.21 22.80 -18.83
N ARG A 89 6.86 24.08 -18.76
CA ARG A 89 6.01 24.62 -17.68
C ARG A 89 4.69 23.86 -17.53
N THR A 90 4.11 23.41 -18.65
CA THR A 90 2.89 22.59 -18.70
C THR A 90 3.05 21.26 -17.96
N GLN A 91 4.22 20.63 -18.02
CA GLN A 91 4.50 19.38 -17.30
C GLN A 91 4.61 19.63 -15.78
N VAL A 92 5.22 20.74 -15.37
CA VAL A 92 5.27 21.16 -13.96
C VAL A 92 3.86 21.46 -13.45
N ASP A 93 3.04 22.17 -14.25
CA ASP A 93 1.65 22.46 -13.91
C ASP A 93 0.81 21.18 -13.79
N ASP A 94 0.97 20.21 -14.70
CA ASP A 94 0.29 18.92 -14.64
C ASP A 94 0.69 18.11 -13.40
N ALA A 95 1.99 18.05 -13.10
CA ALA A 95 2.52 17.35 -11.93
C ALA A 95 1.97 17.93 -10.61
N LEU A 96 2.01 19.27 -10.47
CA LEU A 96 1.47 19.94 -9.28
C LEU A 96 -0.05 19.75 -9.16
N ARG A 97 -0.78 19.80 -10.27
CA ARG A 97 -2.23 19.54 -10.28
C ARG A 97 -2.54 18.10 -9.88
N ARG A 98 -1.77 17.11 -10.33
CA ARG A 98 -1.93 15.70 -9.94
C ARG A 98 -1.59 15.49 -8.47
N ALA A 99 -0.50 16.07 -7.97
CA ALA A 99 -0.15 16.04 -6.55
C ALA A 99 -1.26 16.63 -5.68
N TYR A 100 -1.79 17.80 -6.07
CA TYR A 100 -2.93 18.44 -5.39
C TYR A 100 -4.14 17.51 -5.33
N LYS A 101 -4.54 16.94 -6.49
CA LYS A 101 -5.69 16.02 -6.59
C LYS A 101 -5.49 14.72 -5.79
N ALA A 102 -4.26 14.23 -5.68
CA ALA A 102 -3.90 13.09 -4.83
C ALA A 102 -3.97 13.41 -3.33
N GLY A 103 -4.20 14.68 -2.94
CA GLY A 103 -4.16 15.14 -1.56
C GLY A 103 -2.75 15.26 -1.00
N CYS A 104 -1.72 15.23 -1.84
CA CYS A 104 -0.34 15.46 -1.44
C CYS A 104 -0.17 16.92 -1.02
N THR A 105 0.46 17.15 0.12
CA THR A 105 0.71 18.51 0.64
C THR A 105 2.18 18.86 0.74
N ASN A 106 3.08 18.05 0.18
CA ASN A 106 4.53 18.25 0.32
C ASN A 106 5.26 18.02 -1.01
N ILE A 107 6.10 18.98 -1.39
CA ILE A 107 6.90 18.92 -2.62
C ILE A 107 8.37 19.14 -2.27
N LEU A 108 9.26 18.27 -2.73
CA LEU A 108 10.70 18.53 -2.72
C LEU A 108 11.09 19.20 -4.04
N ALA A 109 11.27 20.52 -4.00
CA ALA A 109 11.62 21.32 -5.17
C ALA A 109 13.11 21.21 -5.47
N LEU A 110 13.42 20.63 -6.64
CA LEU A 110 14.77 20.34 -7.08
C LEU A 110 15.05 21.04 -8.41
N ARG A 111 16.33 21.28 -8.69
CA ARG A 111 16.75 21.73 -10.03
C ARG A 111 16.61 20.56 -11.00
N GLY A 112 17.26 19.44 -10.67
CA GLY A 112 17.47 18.31 -11.57
C GLY A 112 18.89 18.32 -12.13
N ASP A 113 19.33 17.15 -12.58
CA ASP A 113 20.62 16.97 -13.25
C ASP A 113 20.48 17.40 -14.72
N PRO A 114 21.53 17.99 -15.32
CA PRO A 114 21.54 18.25 -16.75
C PRO A 114 21.42 16.93 -17.55
N PRO A 115 20.88 16.97 -18.79
CA PRO A 115 20.86 15.82 -19.67
C PRO A 115 22.28 15.24 -19.83
N ARG A 116 22.43 13.91 -19.75
CA ARG A 116 23.74 13.23 -19.85
C ARG A 116 24.47 13.47 -21.17
N ASP A 117 23.75 13.97 -22.17
CA ASP A 117 24.16 14.02 -23.56
C ASP A 117 24.61 15.45 -23.98
N GLN A 118 24.58 16.42 -23.05
CA GLN A 118 24.93 17.82 -23.31
C GLN A 118 25.87 18.38 -22.23
N GLU A 119 27.06 18.84 -22.62
CA GLU A 119 28.06 19.44 -21.71
C GLU A 119 27.61 20.80 -21.13
N LYS A 120 26.64 21.46 -21.76
CA LYS A 120 26.05 22.74 -21.30
C LYS A 120 24.54 22.71 -21.53
N TRP A 121 23.79 22.86 -20.44
CA TRP A 121 22.34 23.01 -20.49
C TRP A 121 21.95 24.49 -20.40
N GLU A 122 21.13 24.95 -21.33
CA GLU A 122 20.50 26.29 -21.29
C GLU A 122 19.01 26.15 -20.97
N ALA A 123 18.51 27.00 -20.09
CA ALA A 123 17.08 27.02 -19.76
C ALA A 123 16.28 27.42 -21.02
N LYS A 124 15.20 26.69 -21.31
CA LYS A 124 14.23 27.08 -22.34
C LYS A 124 13.63 28.45 -22.00
N ASP A 125 13.28 29.22 -23.02
CA ASP A 125 12.75 30.59 -22.85
C ASP A 125 11.46 30.56 -22.01
N GLY A 126 11.42 31.34 -20.92
CA GLY A 126 10.34 31.29 -19.91
C GLY A 126 10.35 30.08 -18.95
N GLY A 127 11.43 29.28 -18.95
CA GLY A 127 11.61 28.10 -18.10
C GLY A 127 12.27 28.38 -16.74
N PHE A 128 12.30 27.36 -15.90
CA PHE A 128 12.94 27.40 -14.57
C PHE A 128 14.45 27.17 -14.70
N ARG A 129 15.27 28.01 -14.09
CA ARG A 129 16.74 27.86 -14.14
C ARG A 129 17.29 27.21 -12.88
N TYR A 130 16.71 27.54 -11.73
CA TYR A 130 17.15 27.06 -10.42
C TYR A 130 15.96 26.58 -9.61
N ALA A 131 16.22 25.74 -8.61
CA ALA A 131 15.18 25.26 -7.69
C ALA A 131 14.41 26.41 -6.99
N LYS A 132 15.06 27.56 -6.73
CA LYS A 132 14.39 28.75 -6.15
C LYS A 132 13.27 29.27 -7.05
N ASP A 133 13.39 29.13 -8.37
CA ASP A 133 12.38 29.57 -9.32
C ASP A 133 11.14 28.68 -9.20
N LEU A 134 11.34 27.37 -9.05
CA LEU A 134 10.26 26.41 -8.80
C LEU A 134 9.58 26.67 -7.45
N VAL A 135 10.34 26.95 -6.38
CA VAL A 135 9.79 27.33 -5.06
C VAL A 135 8.86 28.55 -5.19
N LYS A 136 9.36 29.64 -5.78
CA LYS A 136 8.56 30.87 -6.01
C LYS A 136 7.30 30.57 -6.83
N TYR A 137 7.44 29.74 -7.85
CA TYR A 137 6.34 29.38 -8.73
C TYR A 137 5.22 28.62 -8.00
N ILE A 138 5.59 27.59 -7.23
CA ILE A 138 4.63 26.82 -6.43
C ILE A 138 3.92 27.73 -5.43
N LYS A 139 4.67 28.57 -4.70
CA LYS A 139 4.08 29.55 -3.76
C LYS A 139 3.12 30.52 -4.45
N THR A 140 3.48 31.05 -5.61
CA THR A 140 2.62 31.98 -6.37
C THR A 140 1.31 31.31 -6.82
N ARG A 141 1.36 30.03 -7.20
CA ARG A 141 0.20 29.31 -7.77
C ARG A 141 -0.70 28.67 -6.72
N TYR A 142 -0.13 28.13 -5.66
CA TYR A 142 -0.82 27.29 -4.68
C TYR A 142 -0.78 27.86 -3.25
N GLY A 143 -0.18 29.03 -3.04
CA GLY A 143 -0.03 29.64 -1.72
C GLY A 143 0.66 28.70 -0.75
N ASP A 144 0.01 28.49 0.41
CA ASP A 144 0.50 27.60 1.47
C ASP A 144 -0.11 26.20 1.43
N HIS A 145 -0.73 25.79 0.30
CA HIS A 145 -1.22 24.42 0.18
C HIS A 145 -0.06 23.41 0.28
N PHE A 146 1.03 23.64 -0.46
CA PHE A 146 2.21 22.81 -0.41
C PHE A 146 3.24 23.32 0.60
N ASP A 147 3.73 22.39 1.43
CA ASP A 147 4.98 22.51 2.16
C ASP A 147 6.13 22.20 1.20
N ILE A 148 7.15 23.06 1.14
CA ILE A 148 8.15 22.99 0.07
C ILE A 148 9.53 22.74 0.67
N GLY A 149 10.04 21.54 0.45
CA GLY A 149 11.40 21.17 0.78
C GLY A 149 12.38 21.57 -0.32
N VAL A 150 13.65 21.73 0.03
CA VAL A 150 14.75 21.88 -0.93
C VAL A 150 15.97 21.03 -0.54
N ALA A 151 16.81 20.67 -1.51
CA ALA A 151 18.05 19.94 -1.23
C ALA A 151 19.14 20.81 -0.59
N GLY A 152 19.91 20.24 0.34
CA GLY A 152 21.14 20.80 0.93
C GLY A 152 22.35 19.90 0.67
N TYR A 153 23.55 20.48 0.65
CA TYR A 153 24.79 19.77 0.27
C TYR A 153 25.91 20.06 1.28
N PRO A 154 26.02 19.27 2.37
CA PRO A 154 26.99 19.53 3.43
C PRO A 154 28.46 19.53 2.97
N GLU A 155 28.76 18.75 1.94
CA GLU A 155 30.12 18.53 1.40
C GLU A 155 30.27 19.03 -0.04
N GLY A 156 29.33 19.84 -0.51
CA GLY A 156 29.26 20.31 -1.89
C GLY A 156 28.53 19.34 -2.82
N CYS A 157 28.45 19.70 -4.10
CA CYS A 157 27.83 18.89 -5.15
C CYS A 157 28.75 18.77 -6.37
N ASP A 158 28.30 18.06 -7.41
CA ASP A 158 29.09 17.86 -8.63
C ASP A 158 29.37 19.16 -9.38
N ASP A 159 28.39 20.06 -9.44
CA ASP A 159 28.49 21.31 -10.19
C ASP A 159 29.20 22.43 -9.41
N HIS A 160 29.30 22.30 -8.09
CA HIS A 160 29.91 23.32 -7.24
C HIS A 160 30.49 22.72 -5.96
N ARG A 161 31.76 23.02 -5.70
CA ARG A 161 32.49 22.49 -4.53
C ARG A 161 32.60 23.45 -3.37
N ASP A 162 32.46 24.74 -3.62
CA ASP A 162 32.45 25.73 -2.55
C ASP A 162 31.12 25.65 -1.81
N VAL A 163 31.20 25.15 -0.57
CA VAL A 163 30.07 24.95 0.33
C VAL A 163 29.48 26.29 0.79
N ASP A 164 30.30 27.33 0.98
CA ASP A 164 29.83 28.62 1.47
C ASP A 164 28.92 29.30 0.44
N VAL A 165 29.30 29.24 -0.84
CA VAL A 165 28.46 29.70 -1.96
C VAL A 165 27.17 28.88 -2.07
N LEU A 166 27.24 27.56 -1.87
CA LEU A 166 26.04 26.71 -1.88
C LEU A 166 25.10 27.01 -0.72
N ILE A 167 25.60 27.43 0.45
CA ILE A 167 24.76 27.88 1.55
C ILE A 167 24.09 29.22 1.21
N ASP A 168 24.78 30.14 0.52
CA ASP A 168 24.17 31.40 0.08
C ASP A 168 23.02 31.13 -0.91
N HIS A 169 23.19 30.22 -1.86
CA HIS A 169 22.10 29.78 -2.74
C HIS A 169 21.01 28.97 -2.01
N LEU A 170 21.36 28.24 -0.95
CA LEU A 170 20.37 27.63 -0.07
C LEU A 170 19.53 28.71 0.61
N LYS A 171 20.14 29.76 1.14
CA LYS A 171 19.45 30.91 1.73
C LYS A 171 18.49 31.55 0.73
N GLU A 172 18.90 31.73 -0.53
CA GLU A 172 18.00 32.23 -1.58
C GLU A 172 16.77 31.34 -1.81
N LYS A 173 16.90 30.02 -1.70
CA LYS A 173 15.77 29.08 -1.79
C LYS A 173 14.86 29.17 -0.57
N VAL A 174 15.42 29.36 0.62
CA VAL A 174 14.66 29.59 1.85
C VAL A 174 13.88 30.90 1.77
N ASP A 175 14.53 31.98 1.34
CA ASP A 175 13.91 33.29 1.15
C ASP A 175 12.83 33.28 0.07
N ALA A 176 12.91 32.36 -0.89
CA ALA A 176 11.85 32.11 -1.87
C ALA A 176 10.60 31.43 -1.28
N GLY A 177 10.68 30.88 -0.07
CA GLY A 177 9.54 30.25 0.64
C GLY A 177 9.69 28.75 0.90
N ALA A 178 10.91 28.19 0.84
CA ALA A 178 11.14 26.81 1.28
C ALA A 178 11.03 26.68 2.80
N THR A 179 10.52 25.55 3.28
CA THR A 179 10.11 25.34 4.68
C THR A 179 10.88 24.24 5.39
N PHE A 180 11.62 23.41 4.67
CA PHE A 180 12.59 22.46 5.23
C PHE A 180 13.69 22.13 4.21
N VAL A 181 14.80 21.57 4.68
CA VAL A 181 15.92 21.12 3.86
C VAL A 181 16.13 19.62 4.05
N ILE A 182 16.29 18.86 2.97
CA ILE A 182 16.81 17.48 3.03
C ILE A 182 18.22 17.49 2.48
N THR A 183 19.20 17.02 3.25
CA THR A 183 20.59 17.00 2.80
C THR A 183 20.89 15.80 1.92
N GLN A 184 21.83 15.94 0.99
CA GLN A 184 22.54 14.80 0.40
C GLN A 184 23.11 13.87 1.48
N MET A 185 23.30 12.60 1.15
CA MET A 185 23.96 11.63 2.04
C MET A 185 25.38 12.06 2.43
N PHE A 186 25.76 11.74 3.66
CA PHE A 186 27.10 11.94 4.23
C PHE A 186 27.38 10.80 5.22
N TYR A 187 28.64 10.64 5.64
CA TYR A 187 29.02 9.67 6.68
C TYR A 187 29.78 10.31 7.85
N ASP A 188 30.26 11.54 7.68
CA ASP A 188 30.93 12.30 8.71
C ASP A 188 29.97 13.30 9.39
N VAL A 189 29.58 12.99 10.62
CA VAL A 189 28.62 13.82 11.38
C VAL A 189 29.22 15.17 11.76
N ASP A 190 30.54 15.27 11.98
CA ASP A 190 31.15 16.54 12.41
C ASP A 190 31.16 17.56 11.27
N ILE A 191 31.42 17.10 10.04
CA ILE A 191 31.29 17.94 8.83
C ILE A 191 29.84 18.43 8.67
N PHE A 192 28.86 17.55 8.85
CA PHE A 192 27.45 17.92 8.80
C PHE A 192 27.06 18.94 9.87
N LEU A 193 27.48 18.75 11.12
CA LEU A 193 27.16 19.67 12.21
C LEU A 193 27.85 21.04 12.05
N ASP A 194 29.06 21.09 11.52
CA ASP A 194 29.71 22.35 11.13
C ASP A 194 28.92 23.06 10.01
N TRP A 195 28.47 22.31 9.00
CA TRP A 195 27.61 22.84 7.95
C TRP A 195 26.31 23.40 8.49
N VAL A 196 25.64 22.71 9.42
CA VAL A 196 24.44 23.21 10.09
C VAL A 196 24.71 24.54 10.80
N LYS A 197 25.83 24.66 11.54
CA LYS A 197 26.22 25.92 12.20
C LYS A 197 26.41 27.05 11.18
N LYS A 198 27.06 26.78 10.05
CA LYS A 198 27.23 27.75 8.96
C LYS A 198 25.90 28.17 8.35
N CYS A 199 24.93 27.26 8.19
CA CYS A 199 23.58 27.58 7.76
C CYS A 199 22.87 28.50 8.76
N ARG A 200 22.93 28.20 10.07
CA ARG A 200 22.33 29.06 11.12
C ARG A 200 22.95 30.46 11.14
N ASN A 201 24.27 30.57 10.99
CA ASN A 201 24.96 31.86 10.92
C ASN A 201 24.53 32.73 9.72
N ARG A 202 23.98 32.12 8.67
CA ARG A 202 23.40 32.80 7.49
C ARG A 202 21.89 33.05 7.61
N GLY A 203 21.29 32.80 8.77
CA GLY A 203 19.87 33.02 9.03
C GLY A 203 18.96 31.99 8.36
N ILE A 204 19.46 30.78 8.08
CA ILE A 204 18.63 29.66 7.67
C ILE A 204 18.13 28.99 8.95
N ASP A 205 16.89 29.23 9.36
CA ASP A 205 16.32 28.70 10.62
C ASP A 205 15.30 27.57 10.43
N ILE A 206 14.95 27.27 9.18
CA ILE A 206 14.06 26.14 8.85
C ILE A 206 14.69 24.79 9.24
N PRO A 207 13.89 23.74 9.48
CA PRO A 207 14.39 22.40 9.78
C PRO A 207 15.36 21.88 8.71
N ILE A 208 16.48 21.31 9.15
CA ILE A 208 17.47 20.64 8.31
C ILE A 208 17.41 19.15 8.64
N ILE A 209 17.11 18.34 7.63
CA ILE A 209 16.93 16.90 7.73
C ILE A 209 18.15 16.20 7.13
N PRO A 210 18.91 15.43 7.92
CA PRO A 210 20.05 14.66 7.44
C PRO A 210 19.60 13.48 6.59
N GLY A 211 20.15 13.39 5.38
CA GLY A 211 20.03 12.23 4.51
C GLY A 211 20.98 11.11 4.91
N ILE A 212 20.45 9.93 5.21
CA ILE A 212 21.16 8.76 5.73
C ILE A 212 21.05 7.63 4.72
N MET A 213 22.18 7.05 4.32
CA MET A 213 22.21 5.88 3.44
C MET A 213 22.68 4.63 4.20
N PRO A 214 21.79 3.66 4.46
CA PRO A 214 22.19 2.38 5.03
C PRO A 214 23.13 1.59 4.11
N ILE A 215 24.06 0.84 4.71
CA ILE A 215 25.02 0.01 3.98
C ILE A 215 24.42 -1.37 3.70
N HIS A 216 24.24 -1.69 2.42
CA HIS A 216 23.71 -2.99 1.97
C HIS A 216 24.81 -3.98 1.55
N THR A 217 25.77 -3.48 0.78
CA THR A 217 26.95 -4.21 0.29
C THR A 217 28.11 -3.24 0.22
N HIS A 218 29.34 -3.74 0.35
CA HIS A 218 30.53 -2.90 0.35
C HIS A 218 30.69 -2.17 -0.99
N ALA A 219 30.49 -2.88 -2.10
CA ALA A 219 30.59 -2.30 -3.44
C ALA A 219 29.55 -1.19 -3.70
N ALA A 220 28.31 -1.37 -3.25
CA ALA A 220 27.28 -0.34 -3.40
C ALA A 220 27.59 0.91 -2.56
N PHE A 221 28.07 0.71 -1.33
CA PHE A 221 28.51 1.77 -0.43
C PHE A 221 29.63 2.62 -1.05
N VAL A 222 30.75 1.99 -1.43
CA VAL A 222 31.91 2.70 -2.02
C VAL A 222 31.51 3.44 -3.29
N ARG A 223 30.77 2.79 -4.20
CA ARG A 223 30.32 3.41 -5.45
C ARG A 223 29.47 4.66 -5.20
N ARG A 224 28.60 4.63 -4.19
CA ARG A 224 27.72 5.76 -3.86
C ARG A 224 28.51 6.91 -3.27
N ALA A 225 29.37 6.64 -2.31
CA ALA A 225 30.25 7.67 -1.74
C ALA A 225 31.17 8.32 -2.78
N GLN A 226 31.70 7.54 -3.73
CA GLN A 226 32.50 8.08 -4.84
C GLN A 226 31.67 8.94 -5.80
N TRP A 227 30.42 8.55 -6.07
CA TRP A 227 29.55 9.30 -6.96
C TRP A 227 29.12 10.63 -6.33
N THR A 228 28.70 10.63 -5.07
CA THR A 228 28.35 11.86 -4.34
C THR A 228 29.58 12.65 -3.89
N LYS A 229 30.76 12.00 -3.93
CA LYS A 229 32.05 12.51 -3.48
C LYS A 229 32.02 12.98 -2.02
N CYS A 230 31.27 12.27 -1.17
CA CYS A 230 31.22 12.52 0.27
C CYS A 230 32.42 11.87 0.98
N HIS A 231 32.83 12.45 2.09
CA HIS A 231 33.86 11.94 2.97
C HIS A 231 33.36 10.70 3.72
N ILE A 232 34.15 9.63 3.66
CA ILE A 232 33.97 8.44 4.50
C ILE A 232 35.03 8.49 5.60
N PRO A 233 34.64 8.46 6.89
CA PRO A 233 35.61 8.37 7.97
C PRO A 233 36.51 7.13 7.83
N GLU A 234 37.81 7.30 8.07
CA GLU A 234 38.80 6.23 7.91
C GLU A 234 38.47 4.95 8.71
N ASP A 235 37.88 5.11 9.90
CA ASP A 235 37.50 3.97 10.73
C ASP A 235 36.34 3.16 10.15
N TRP A 236 35.49 3.75 9.29
CA TRP A 236 34.47 3.00 8.55
C TRP A 236 35.11 2.08 7.50
N TYR A 237 36.13 2.56 6.78
CA TYR A 237 36.89 1.71 5.86
C TYR A 237 37.56 0.55 6.60
N LYS A 238 38.23 0.84 7.72
CA LYS A 238 38.87 -0.21 8.55
C LYS A 238 37.86 -1.24 9.06
N ALA A 239 36.66 -0.82 9.44
CA ALA A 239 35.63 -1.72 9.94
C ALA A 239 35.02 -2.61 8.84
N LEU A 240 34.83 -2.07 7.64
CA LEU A 240 34.15 -2.77 6.54
C LEU A 240 35.09 -3.61 5.66
N GLU A 241 36.37 -3.23 5.55
CA GLU A 241 37.35 -3.90 4.68
C GLU A 241 37.51 -5.41 5.00
N PRO A 242 37.60 -5.87 6.26
CA PRO A 242 37.71 -7.30 6.58
C PRO A 242 36.51 -8.13 6.15
N VAL A 243 35.31 -7.52 6.07
CA VAL A 243 34.05 -8.19 5.78
C VAL A 243 33.55 -7.94 4.36
N LYS A 244 34.28 -7.19 3.53
CA LYS A 244 33.81 -6.65 2.23
C LYS A 244 33.22 -7.64 1.23
N ASN A 245 33.54 -8.93 1.37
CA ASN A 245 33.09 -10.01 0.49
C ASN A 245 31.93 -10.85 1.08
N ASP A 246 31.45 -10.50 2.27
CA ASP A 246 30.29 -11.12 2.93
C ASP A 246 29.21 -10.05 3.16
N ASP A 247 28.19 -10.05 2.30
CA ASP A 247 27.09 -9.08 2.37
C ASP A 247 26.31 -9.14 3.68
N ALA A 248 26.24 -10.30 4.36
CA ALA A 248 25.57 -10.40 5.65
C ALA A 248 26.41 -9.74 6.75
N ALA A 249 27.72 -10.00 6.77
CA ALA A 249 28.64 -9.36 7.71
C ALA A 249 28.77 -7.85 7.46
N VAL A 250 28.82 -7.41 6.19
CA VAL A 250 28.79 -5.98 5.82
C VAL A 250 27.55 -5.29 6.35
N ARG A 251 26.37 -5.90 6.23
CA ARG A 251 25.13 -5.34 6.78
C ARG A 251 25.16 -5.24 8.31
N ALA A 252 25.72 -6.24 8.99
CA ALA A 252 25.82 -6.25 10.44
C ALA A 252 26.73 -5.13 10.96
N VAL A 253 27.95 -5.00 10.40
CA VAL A 253 28.89 -3.93 10.73
C VAL A 253 28.36 -2.57 10.30
N GLY A 254 27.82 -2.47 9.09
CA GLY A 254 27.23 -1.24 8.55
C GLY A 254 26.04 -0.73 9.37
N LYS A 255 25.22 -1.63 9.94
CA LYS A 255 24.16 -1.27 10.89
C LYS A 255 24.72 -0.53 12.10
N GLU A 256 25.78 -1.04 12.72
CA GLU A 256 26.37 -0.44 13.93
C GLU A 256 26.92 0.96 13.64
N LEU A 257 27.70 1.09 12.57
CA LEU A 257 28.27 2.37 12.13
C LEU A 257 27.20 3.44 11.85
N VAL A 258 26.16 3.06 11.08
CA VAL A 258 25.08 3.99 10.73
C VAL A 258 24.20 4.30 11.96
N ALA A 259 23.96 3.34 12.85
CA ALA A 259 23.21 3.59 14.08
C ALA A 259 23.96 4.55 15.00
N GLU A 260 25.28 4.41 15.16
CA GLU A 260 26.09 5.36 15.94
C GLU A 260 26.10 6.77 15.32
N MET A 261 26.23 6.86 14.00
CA MET A 261 26.07 8.11 13.26
C MET A 261 24.71 8.77 13.56
N CYS A 262 23.61 8.00 13.50
CA CYS A 262 22.28 8.48 13.80
C CYS A 262 22.12 8.91 15.28
N ARG A 263 22.70 8.18 16.24
CA ARG A 263 22.68 8.58 17.66
C ARG A 263 23.36 9.93 17.86
N LYS A 264 24.55 10.13 17.28
CA LYS A 264 25.28 11.40 17.34
C LYS A 264 24.48 12.59 16.76
N ILE A 265 23.70 12.35 15.70
CA ILE A 265 22.79 13.35 15.11
C ILE A 265 21.62 13.68 16.06
N LEU A 266 20.99 12.65 16.63
CA LEU A 266 19.89 12.81 17.58
C LEU A 266 20.35 13.54 18.85
N ASP A 267 21.52 13.21 19.38
CA ASP A 267 22.15 13.85 20.55
C ASP A 267 22.48 15.33 20.29
N ALA A 268 22.71 15.71 19.04
CA ALA A 268 22.88 17.10 18.62
C ALA A 268 21.55 17.88 18.52
N GLY A 269 20.42 17.25 18.86
CA GLY A 269 19.09 17.88 18.87
C GLY A 269 18.37 17.85 17.51
N ILE A 270 18.87 17.11 16.52
CA ILE A 270 18.22 16.95 15.22
C ILE A 270 17.38 15.68 15.26
N LEU A 271 16.08 15.83 15.51
CA LEU A 271 15.19 14.71 15.85
C LEU A 271 14.51 14.02 14.65
N HIS A 272 14.97 14.27 13.43
CA HIS A 272 14.44 13.61 12.24
C HIS A 272 15.55 13.01 11.39
N LEU A 273 15.38 11.77 10.93
CA LEU A 273 16.35 11.04 10.10
C LEU A 273 15.69 10.63 8.78
N HIS A 274 16.25 11.03 7.63
CA HIS A 274 15.71 10.68 6.32
C HIS A 274 16.52 9.56 5.66
N PHE A 275 15.92 8.41 5.41
CA PHE A 275 16.64 7.23 4.92
C PHE A 275 16.47 7.01 3.41
N TYR A 276 17.60 7.00 2.70
CA TYR A 276 17.67 6.58 1.30
C TYR A 276 17.61 5.04 1.20
N THR A 277 16.40 4.51 1.00
CA THR A 277 16.17 3.05 1.11
C THR A 277 16.68 2.26 -0.07
N MET A 278 16.90 2.91 -1.21
CA MET A 278 17.20 2.26 -2.49
C MET A 278 16.15 1.19 -2.88
N ASN A 279 14.88 1.39 -2.48
CA ASN A 279 13.81 0.39 -2.62
C ASN A 279 14.13 -0.94 -1.91
N LEU A 280 14.91 -0.92 -0.84
CA LEU A 280 15.23 -2.07 0.01
C LEU A 280 14.82 -1.79 1.46
N ALA A 281 14.43 -2.83 2.20
CA ALA A 281 13.91 -2.65 3.57
C ALA A 281 14.89 -3.09 4.66
N GLN A 282 15.73 -4.10 4.40
CA GLN A 282 16.43 -4.83 5.46
C GLN A 282 17.42 -3.96 6.25
N ALA A 283 18.36 -3.28 5.57
CA ALA A 283 19.38 -2.49 6.27
C ALA A 283 18.77 -1.30 7.01
N THR A 284 17.79 -0.61 6.41
CA THR A 284 17.03 0.45 7.06
C THR A 284 16.33 -0.05 8.31
N ARG A 285 15.60 -1.17 8.22
CA ARG A 285 14.93 -1.79 9.38
C ARG A 285 15.92 -2.11 10.49
N MET A 286 17.06 -2.74 10.17
CA MET A 286 18.08 -3.08 11.17
C MET A 286 18.59 -1.84 11.91
N VAL A 287 18.82 -0.72 11.21
CA VAL A 287 19.24 0.54 11.85
C VAL A 287 18.15 1.11 12.75
N LEU A 288 16.90 1.15 12.28
CA LEU A 288 15.77 1.68 13.07
C LEU A 288 15.51 0.86 14.35
N GLU A 289 15.63 -0.46 14.26
CA GLU A 289 15.50 -1.37 15.41
C GLU A 289 16.65 -1.16 16.41
N ASP A 290 17.89 -0.99 15.94
CA ASP A 290 19.07 -0.70 16.78
C ASP A 290 18.96 0.66 17.49
N LEU A 291 18.32 1.63 16.84
CA LEU A 291 17.98 2.93 17.44
C LEU A 291 16.79 2.88 18.40
N SER A 292 16.05 1.77 18.45
CA SER A 292 14.83 1.60 19.25
C SER A 292 13.75 2.66 18.97
N ILE A 293 13.61 3.06 17.69
CA ILE A 293 12.65 4.11 17.27
C ILE A 293 11.47 3.57 16.46
N THR A 294 11.37 2.24 16.28
CA THR A 294 10.19 1.61 15.66
C THR A 294 9.10 1.36 16.71
N PRO A 295 7.83 1.18 16.32
CA PRO A 295 6.76 0.80 17.24
C PRO A 295 7.05 -0.48 18.03
N SER A 296 7.67 -1.46 17.38
CA SER A 296 8.03 -2.75 18.00
C SER A 296 9.13 -2.66 19.04
N THR A 297 10.02 -1.67 18.95
CA THR A 297 11.21 -1.55 19.82
C THR A 297 11.10 -0.43 20.84
N SER A 298 10.42 0.66 20.49
CA SER A 298 10.18 1.82 21.39
C SER A 298 9.06 1.59 22.39
N GLY A 299 8.19 0.58 22.16
CA GLY A 299 6.94 0.42 22.89
C GLY A 299 5.87 1.47 22.56
N MET A 300 6.16 2.40 21.65
CA MET A 300 5.18 3.39 21.18
C MET A 300 4.32 2.80 20.07
N ALA A 301 3.07 2.47 20.38
CA ALA A 301 2.14 1.99 19.36
C ALA A 301 1.98 3.00 18.22
N LEU A 302 1.84 2.50 16.98
CA LEU A 302 1.37 3.31 15.87
C LEU A 302 0.03 3.93 16.23
N GLU A 303 -0.14 5.21 15.92
CA GLU A 303 -1.46 5.84 16.03
C GLU A 303 -2.41 5.16 15.04
N LYS A 304 -3.34 4.37 15.58
CA LYS A 304 -4.44 3.75 14.82
C LYS A 304 -5.71 4.53 15.14
N PRO A 305 -6.04 5.62 14.43
CA PRO A 305 -7.23 6.41 14.74
C PRO A 305 -8.53 5.63 14.51
N LEU A 306 -8.47 4.61 13.65
CA LEU A 306 -9.57 3.73 13.23
C LEU A 306 -9.04 2.28 13.15
N PRO A 307 -9.90 1.25 13.16
CA PRO A 307 -9.50 -0.15 13.04
C PRO A 307 -9.00 -0.52 11.63
N TRP A 308 -9.07 0.41 10.68
CA TRP A 308 -8.54 0.29 9.32
C TRP A 308 -7.71 1.52 8.97
N ARG A 309 -6.82 1.36 7.98
CA ARG A 309 -5.91 2.44 7.58
C ARG A 309 -6.65 3.52 6.81
N LYS A 310 -6.55 4.75 7.29
CA LYS A 310 -7.23 5.91 6.70
C LYS A 310 -6.56 6.36 5.40
N SER A 311 -7.38 6.71 4.41
CA SER A 311 -6.90 7.32 3.17
C SER A 311 -6.49 8.78 3.41
N LEU A 312 -5.38 9.21 2.82
CA LEU A 312 -4.94 10.61 2.82
C LEU A 312 -5.31 11.35 1.53
N GLY A 313 -6.07 10.72 0.64
CA GLY A 313 -6.60 11.33 -0.58
C GLY A 313 -7.45 12.56 -0.27
N LEU A 314 -7.45 13.54 -1.18
CA LEU A 314 -7.93 14.91 -0.91
C LEU A 314 -9.34 14.97 -0.30
N ASN A 315 -10.30 14.24 -0.86
CA ASN A 315 -11.71 14.29 -0.45
C ASN A 315 -12.09 13.21 0.58
N ARG A 316 -11.15 12.35 0.99
CA ARG A 316 -11.43 11.18 1.87
C ARG A 316 -10.97 11.36 3.30
N ARG A 317 -10.38 12.49 3.63
CA ARG A 317 -9.77 12.72 4.95
C ARG A 317 -10.78 12.77 6.09
N ASP A 318 -12.09 12.81 5.82
CA ASP A 318 -13.13 12.80 6.84
C ASP A 318 -13.91 11.47 6.87
N GLU A 319 -13.53 10.51 6.02
CA GLU A 319 -14.10 9.16 6.04
C GLU A 319 -13.77 8.49 7.39
N THR A 320 -14.82 8.04 8.10
CA THR A 320 -14.68 7.40 9.42
C THR A 320 -15.45 6.10 9.56
N VAL A 321 -16.27 5.71 8.58
CA VAL A 321 -17.06 4.47 8.61
C VAL A 321 -16.92 3.72 7.29
N ARG A 322 -16.80 2.37 7.35
CA ARG A 322 -16.75 1.48 6.18
C ARG A 322 -17.54 0.18 6.38
N PRO A 323 -18.03 -0.45 5.30
CA PRO A 323 -18.52 -1.83 5.34
C PRO A 323 -17.36 -2.79 5.58
N ILE A 324 -17.57 -3.84 6.37
CA ILE A 324 -16.53 -4.80 6.75
C ILE A 324 -16.00 -5.64 5.57
N PHE A 325 -16.77 -5.74 4.49
CA PHE A 325 -16.54 -6.71 3.40
C PHE A 325 -15.18 -6.54 2.69
N TRP A 326 -14.72 -5.30 2.50
CA TRP A 326 -13.42 -5.01 1.87
C TRP A 326 -12.26 -4.89 2.86
N ARG A 327 -12.41 -5.36 4.10
CA ARG A 327 -11.35 -5.27 5.13
C ARG A 327 -10.01 -5.85 4.63
N ASN A 328 -10.05 -6.93 3.86
CA ASN A 328 -8.86 -7.59 3.31
C ASN A 328 -8.50 -7.14 1.88
N ARG A 329 -9.20 -6.13 1.33
CA ARG A 329 -9.05 -5.59 -0.03
C ARG A 329 -9.21 -4.06 -0.07
N ASN A 330 -8.51 -3.37 0.82
CA ASN A 330 -8.62 -1.90 0.98
C ASN A 330 -8.41 -1.13 -0.33
N ALA A 331 -7.43 -1.53 -1.15
CA ALA A 331 -7.18 -0.88 -2.44
C ALA A 331 -8.40 -0.96 -3.37
N SER A 332 -9.11 -2.10 -3.38
CA SER A 332 -10.33 -2.27 -4.16
C SER A 332 -11.43 -1.33 -3.67
N TYR A 333 -11.65 -1.27 -2.36
CA TYR A 333 -12.64 -0.36 -1.78
C TYR A 333 -12.38 1.10 -2.15
N ILE A 334 -11.14 1.59 -1.96
CA ILE A 334 -10.77 2.96 -2.32
C ILE A 334 -11.02 3.22 -3.81
N THR A 335 -10.66 2.27 -4.66
CA THR A 335 -10.82 2.38 -6.11
C THR A 335 -12.31 2.44 -6.50
N ARG A 336 -13.14 1.54 -5.97
CA ARG A 336 -14.59 1.45 -6.27
C ARG A 336 -15.42 2.61 -5.73
N THR A 337 -14.87 3.35 -4.78
CA THR A 337 -15.54 4.52 -4.20
C THR A 337 -14.82 5.83 -4.59
N ALA A 338 -13.88 5.79 -5.54
CA ALA A 338 -13.02 6.93 -5.90
C ALA A 338 -13.82 8.12 -6.44
N ASP A 339 -14.92 7.84 -7.14
CA ASP A 339 -15.79 8.83 -7.79
C ASP A 339 -16.92 9.32 -6.87
N TRP A 340 -16.87 9.01 -5.57
CA TRP A 340 -17.84 9.52 -4.61
C TRP A 340 -17.57 11.00 -4.29
N ASP A 341 -18.64 11.81 -4.28
CA ASP A 341 -18.58 13.23 -3.94
C ASP A 341 -18.38 13.44 -2.42
N GLU A 342 -19.07 12.65 -1.60
CA GLU A 342 -19.02 12.69 -0.14
C GLU A 342 -18.76 11.29 0.43
N PHE A 343 -18.03 11.24 1.55
CA PHE A 343 -17.70 10.00 2.24
C PHE A 343 -18.37 9.94 3.62
N PRO A 344 -18.85 8.75 4.06
CA PRO A 344 -19.53 8.62 5.34
C PRO A 344 -18.67 9.04 6.53
N ASN A 345 -19.24 9.94 7.35
CA ASN A 345 -18.63 10.46 8.57
C ASN A 345 -19.58 10.26 9.77
N GLY A 346 -19.15 9.46 10.75
CA GLY A 346 -19.89 9.16 11.97
C GLY A 346 -20.94 8.06 11.82
N ARG A 347 -21.97 8.29 11.00
CA ARG A 347 -22.96 7.25 10.65
C ARG A 347 -22.89 6.92 9.17
N TRP A 348 -23.10 5.65 8.84
CA TRP A 348 -23.30 5.25 7.46
C TRP A 348 -24.67 5.77 7.02
N GLY A 349 -24.66 6.73 6.08
CA GLY A 349 -25.86 7.31 5.51
C GLY A 349 -26.52 6.37 4.49
N ASP A 350 -27.45 6.92 3.72
CA ASP A 350 -28.08 6.21 2.62
C ASP A 350 -27.07 5.96 1.49
N SER A 351 -26.51 4.75 1.42
CA SER A 351 -25.55 4.32 0.37
C SER A 351 -26.17 4.22 -1.02
N ARG A 352 -27.46 4.56 -1.20
CA ARG A 352 -28.10 4.65 -2.53
C ARG A 352 -27.60 5.82 -3.37
N SER A 353 -26.75 6.69 -2.81
CA SER A 353 -26.09 7.77 -3.56
C SER A 353 -24.74 8.07 -2.92
N PRO A 354 -23.57 7.70 -3.51
CA PRO A 354 -23.30 7.16 -4.86
C PRO A 354 -23.14 5.62 -4.89
N ALA A 355 -23.42 5.01 -6.06
CA ALA A 355 -23.19 3.58 -6.27
C ALA A 355 -21.68 3.25 -6.21
N PHE A 356 -21.34 2.04 -5.72
CA PHE A 356 -20.01 1.48 -5.93
C PHE A 356 -19.76 1.36 -7.43
N GLY A 357 -18.61 1.83 -7.90
CA GLY A 357 -18.31 1.77 -9.32
C GLY A 357 -18.21 0.33 -9.86
N GLU A 358 -18.49 0.21 -11.16
CA GLU A 358 -18.53 -1.04 -11.93
C GLU A 358 -17.19 -1.77 -11.89
N LEU A 359 -17.23 -3.09 -11.73
CA LEU A 359 -16.05 -3.92 -11.56
C LEU A 359 -15.06 -3.87 -12.73
N ASP A 360 -15.57 -3.69 -13.96
CA ASP A 360 -14.76 -3.64 -15.20
C ASP A 360 -14.13 -2.26 -15.44
N ALA A 361 -14.64 -1.21 -14.80
CA ALA A 361 -14.07 0.13 -14.89
C ALA A 361 -12.75 0.26 -14.10
N TYR A 362 -12.44 -0.70 -13.24
CA TYR A 362 -11.29 -0.66 -12.34
C TYR A 362 -10.45 -1.94 -12.48
N ALA A 363 -9.13 -1.81 -12.34
CA ALA A 363 -8.17 -2.92 -12.39
C ALA A 363 -8.22 -3.82 -11.13
N ILE A 364 -9.42 -4.27 -10.77
CA ILE A 364 -9.69 -5.13 -9.63
C ILE A 364 -9.56 -6.58 -10.11
N GLY A 365 -8.68 -7.34 -9.47
CA GLY A 365 -8.44 -8.74 -9.78
C GLY A 365 -7.52 -9.38 -8.75
N LEU A 366 -6.97 -10.54 -9.11
CA LEU A 366 -5.99 -11.22 -8.29
C LEU A 366 -4.63 -10.54 -8.37
N LYS A 367 -3.93 -10.49 -7.24
CA LYS A 367 -2.57 -9.97 -7.15
C LYS A 367 -1.59 -10.96 -7.78
N GLY A 368 -0.73 -10.50 -8.69
CA GLY A 368 0.32 -11.31 -9.33
C GLY A 368 -0.14 -12.06 -10.59
N THR A 369 0.78 -12.77 -11.24
CA THR A 369 0.48 -13.52 -12.48
C THR A 369 -0.19 -14.86 -12.19
N ASN A 370 -0.78 -15.46 -13.23
CA ASN A 370 -1.37 -16.81 -13.14
C ASN A 370 -0.35 -17.86 -12.69
N GLU A 371 0.89 -17.80 -13.20
CA GLU A 371 1.96 -18.74 -12.83
C GLU A 371 2.34 -18.61 -11.35
N ALA A 372 2.42 -17.36 -10.84
CA ALA A 372 2.69 -17.10 -9.44
C ALA A 372 1.55 -17.62 -8.54
N ASN A 373 0.29 -17.42 -8.97
CA ASN A 373 -0.89 -17.89 -8.25
C ASN A 373 -1.01 -19.42 -8.26
N ILE A 374 -0.71 -20.09 -9.37
CA ILE A 374 -0.63 -21.57 -9.44
C ILE A 374 0.48 -22.09 -8.52
N LYS A 375 1.65 -21.43 -8.49
CA LYS A 375 2.74 -21.83 -7.59
C LYS A 375 2.34 -21.70 -6.12
N LEU A 376 1.54 -20.68 -5.78
CA LEU A 376 1.09 -20.42 -4.41
C LEU A 376 -0.03 -21.39 -3.98
N TRP A 377 -1.07 -21.55 -4.80
CA TRP A 377 -2.28 -22.29 -4.45
C TRP A 377 -2.30 -23.74 -4.95
N GLY A 378 -1.30 -24.15 -5.72
CA GLY A 378 -1.24 -25.49 -6.30
C GLY A 378 -2.26 -25.68 -7.42
N LYS A 379 -2.68 -26.93 -7.64
CA LYS A 379 -3.67 -27.33 -8.66
C LYS A 379 -4.73 -28.22 -8.00
N PRO A 380 -5.61 -27.66 -7.15
CA PRO A 380 -6.56 -28.44 -6.36
C PRO A 380 -7.51 -29.20 -7.28
N LYS A 381 -7.84 -30.45 -6.97
CA LYS A 381 -8.79 -31.28 -7.72
C LYS A 381 -9.98 -31.75 -6.90
N SER A 382 -10.00 -31.51 -5.59
CA SER A 382 -11.13 -31.81 -4.71
C SER A 382 -11.38 -30.66 -3.74
N LEU A 383 -12.57 -30.64 -3.14
CA LEU A 383 -12.88 -29.66 -2.11
C LEU A 383 -11.96 -29.83 -0.88
N ARG A 384 -11.52 -31.06 -0.56
CA ARG A 384 -10.52 -31.31 0.50
C ARG A 384 -9.18 -30.61 0.24
N GLU A 385 -8.75 -30.54 -1.02
CA GLU A 385 -7.53 -29.81 -1.37
C GLU A 385 -7.72 -28.29 -1.25
N ILE A 386 -8.92 -27.78 -1.58
CA ILE A 386 -9.27 -26.38 -1.37
C ILE A 386 -9.31 -26.04 0.13
N THR A 387 -9.96 -26.86 0.97
CA THR A 387 -10.01 -26.62 2.42
C THR A 387 -8.62 -26.64 3.05
N SER A 388 -7.72 -27.49 2.56
CA SER A 388 -6.32 -27.52 2.96
C SER A 388 -5.60 -26.20 2.68
N LEU A 389 -5.89 -25.51 1.57
CA LEU A 389 -5.33 -24.18 1.29
C LEU A 389 -5.78 -23.14 2.32
N PHE A 390 -7.07 -23.13 2.68
CA PHE A 390 -7.59 -22.22 3.69
C PHE A 390 -6.99 -22.50 5.08
N VAL A 391 -6.82 -23.78 5.43
CA VAL A 391 -6.15 -24.20 6.67
C VAL A 391 -4.69 -23.72 6.70
N ARG A 392 -3.94 -23.93 5.62
CA ARG A 392 -2.55 -23.44 5.51
C ARG A 392 -2.46 -21.92 5.62
N TYR A 393 -3.39 -21.18 5.02
CA TYR A 393 -3.48 -19.74 5.17
C TYR A 393 -3.71 -19.32 6.64
N LEU A 394 -4.68 -19.94 7.32
CA LEU A 394 -4.95 -19.67 8.75
C LEU A 394 -3.77 -20.05 9.65
N GLN A 395 -2.99 -21.06 9.28
CA GLN A 395 -1.76 -21.45 9.98
C GLN A 395 -0.58 -20.49 9.76
N GLY A 396 -0.64 -19.65 8.71
CA GLY A 396 0.44 -18.74 8.32
C GLY A 396 1.41 -19.31 7.29
N ASP A 397 1.12 -20.50 6.75
CA ASP A 397 1.94 -21.15 5.71
C ASP A 397 1.69 -20.59 4.30
N LEU A 398 0.61 -19.81 4.13
CA LEU A 398 0.30 -19.06 2.93
C LEU A 398 0.09 -17.59 3.30
N ASP A 399 0.61 -16.69 2.47
CA ASP A 399 0.54 -15.25 2.69
C ASP A 399 -0.76 -14.62 2.17
N ARG A 400 -1.51 -15.29 1.30
CA ARG A 400 -2.77 -14.76 0.73
C ARG A 400 -3.70 -15.83 0.16
N LEU A 401 -4.97 -15.43 0.03
CA LEU A 401 -6.05 -16.15 -0.68
C LEU A 401 -6.66 -15.21 -1.74
N PRO A 402 -7.52 -15.71 -2.66
CA PRO A 402 -8.18 -14.83 -3.65
C PRO A 402 -8.90 -13.62 -3.02
N TRP A 403 -9.53 -13.82 -1.86
CA TRP A 403 -10.28 -12.78 -1.13
C TRP A 403 -9.46 -11.99 -0.10
N SER A 404 -8.21 -12.38 0.16
CA SER A 404 -7.35 -11.71 1.16
C SER A 404 -5.97 -11.44 0.57
N GLU A 405 -5.60 -10.16 0.40
CA GLU A 405 -4.34 -9.77 -0.24
C GLU A 405 -3.10 -9.80 0.67
N GLY A 406 -3.30 -10.07 1.97
CA GLY A 406 -2.26 -10.18 2.98
C GLY A 406 -2.50 -11.34 3.95
N ALA A 407 -1.52 -11.54 4.84
CA ALA A 407 -1.53 -12.63 5.80
C ALA A 407 -2.62 -12.43 6.87
N ILE A 408 -3.01 -13.52 7.52
CA ILE A 408 -3.99 -13.48 8.61
C ILE A 408 -3.49 -12.57 9.76
N SER A 409 -4.37 -11.68 10.25
CA SER A 409 -4.07 -10.77 11.35
C SER A 409 -4.13 -11.47 12.71
N ALA A 410 -3.33 -11.03 13.69
CA ALA A 410 -3.36 -11.51 15.07
C ALA A 410 -4.74 -11.38 15.77
N GLU A 411 -5.63 -10.53 15.26
CA GLU A 411 -7.02 -10.42 15.74
C GLU A 411 -7.79 -11.76 15.65
N ALA A 412 -7.44 -12.61 14.67
CA ALA A 412 -8.07 -13.91 14.50
C ALA A 412 -7.57 -14.97 15.49
N ASP A 413 -6.49 -14.71 16.25
CA ASP A 413 -5.85 -15.71 17.11
C ASP A 413 -6.82 -16.31 18.14
N SER A 414 -7.72 -15.48 18.69
CA SER A 414 -8.73 -15.91 19.68
C SER A 414 -9.79 -16.88 19.14
N ILE A 415 -9.99 -16.91 17.81
CA ILE A 415 -10.99 -17.75 17.12
C ILE A 415 -10.33 -18.69 16.09
N LYS A 416 -9.00 -18.78 16.10
CA LYS A 416 -8.23 -19.48 15.07
C LYS A 416 -8.58 -20.96 15.00
N ASP A 417 -8.72 -21.62 16.14
CA ASP A 417 -9.07 -23.04 16.19
C ASP A 417 -10.49 -23.31 15.65
N ASP A 418 -11.45 -22.42 15.91
CA ASP A 418 -12.79 -22.49 15.35
C ASP A 418 -12.76 -22.33 13.82
N LEU A 419 -12.01 -21.35 13.32
CA LEU A 419 -11.82 -21.14 11.88
C LEU A 419 -11.16 -22.36 11.22
N LEU A 420 -10.12 -22.94 11.84
CA LEU A 420 -9.48 -24.15 11.34
C LEU A 420 -10.46 -25.33 11.29
N SER A 421 -11.27 -25.51 12.33
CA SER A 421 -12.30 -26.54 12.41
C SER A 421 -13.38 -26.37 11.33
N LEU A 422 -13.84 -25.15 11.10
CA LEU A 422 -14.80 -24.82 10.04
C LEU A 422 -14.25 -25.14 8.66
N ASN A 423 -13.07 -24.62 8.33
CA ASN A 423 -12.49 -24.79 7.01
C ASN A 423 -12.22 -26.26 6.71
N LYS A 424 -11.71 -27.05 7.67
CA LYS A 424 -11.52 -28.51 7.50
C LYS A 424 -12.80 -29.24 7.10
N ARG A 425 -13.96 -28.76 7.55
CA ARG A 425 -15.28 -29.35 7.28
C ARG A 425 -16.00 -28.76 6.06
N GLY A 426 -15.30 -27.94 5.26
CA GLY A 426 -15.85 -27.39 4.02
C GLY A 426 -16.60 -26.06 4.16
N PHE A 427 -16.44 -25.34 5.28
CA PHE A 427 -16.93 -23.97 5.42
C PHE A 427 -15.80 -22.99 5.10
N LEU A 428 -15.73 -22.51 3.87
CA LEU A 428 -14.59 -21.71 3.39
C LEU A 428 -14.71 -20.27 3.87
N THR A 429 -14.02 -19.92 4.96
CA THR A 429 -14.11 -18.58 5.58
C THR A 429 -13.23 -17.57 4.85
N ILE A 430 -13.79 -16.42 4.48
CA ILE A 430 -13.06 -15.35 3.76
C ILE A 430 -12.85 -14.08 4.60
N ASN A 431 -13.64 -13.89 5.66
CA ASN A 431 -13.51 -12.76 6.59
C ASN A 431 -14.06 -13.14 7.98
N SER A 432 -13.49 -12.54 9.03
CA SER A 432 -13.93 -12.76 10.41
C SER A 432 -13.42 -11.68 11.37
N GLN A 433 -14.13 -11.48 12.48
CA GLN A 433 -13.62 -10.80 13.68
C GLN A 433 -14.25 -11.43 14.94
N PRO A 434 -13.51 -11.51 16.06
CA PRO A 434 -14.05 -11.98 17.33
C PRO A 434 -15.02 -10.96 17.93
N ALA A 435 -15.81 -11.39 18.93
CA ALA A 435 -16.50 -10.44 19.79
C ALA A 435 -15.51 -9.86 20.81
N ILE A 436 -15.60 -8.55 21.06
CA ILE A 436 -14.80 -7.83 22.03
C ILE A 436 -15.73 -7.02 22.92
N ASP A 437 -15.72 -7.34 24.20
CA ASP A 437 -16.53 -6.69 25.23
C ASP A 437 -15.65 -5.72 26.03
N GLY A 438 -15.36 -4.55 25.45
CA GLY A 438 -14.62 -3.49 26.13
C GLY A 438 -13.13 -3.79 26.30
N ALA A 439 -12.38 -3.88 25.20
CA ALA A 439 -10.92 -3.84 25.27
C ALA A 439 -10.45 -2.38 25.43
N SER A 440 -9.30 -2.17 26.09
CA SER A 440 -8.68 -0.85 26.14
C SER A 440 -8.37 -0.33 24.73
N SER A 441 -8.57 0.97 24.47
CA SER A 441 -8.22 1.58 23.19
C SER A 441 -6.72 1.50 22.84
N THR A 442 -5.87 1.23 23.83
CA THR A 442 -4.42 0.99 23.63
C THR A 442 -4.05 -0.50 23.62
N HIS A 443 -5.04 -1.40 23.56
CA HIS A 443 -4.78 -2.85 23.47
C HIS A 443 -3.94 -3.16 22.22
N PRO A 444 -2.87 -3.98 22.30
CA PRO A 444 -1.92 -4.15 21.19
C PRO A 444 -2.54 -4.74 19.91
N VAL A 445 -3.53 -5.62 20.06
CA VAL A 445 -4.24 -6.27 18.95
C VAL A 445 -5.48 -5.47 18.53
N HIS A 446 -6.48 -5.36 19.41
CA HIS A 446 -7.78 -4.75 19.10
C HIS A 446 -7.87 -3.23 19.30
N GLY A 447 -6.87 -2.60 19.93
CA GLY A 447 -6.94 -1.19 20.32
C GLY A 447 -6.83 -0.24 19.12
N TRP A 448 -7.68 0.79 19.13
CA TRP A 448 -7.68 1.91 18.19
C TRP A 448 -8.34 3.13 18.84
N GLY A 449 -8.13 4.31 18.24
CA GLY A 449 -8.64 5.59 18.71
C GLY A 449 -7.79 6.21 19.83
N PRO A 450 -8.26 7.31 20.43
CA PRO A 450 -7.57 7.98 21.54
C PRO A 450 -7.35 7.07 22.75
N ALA A 451 -6.24 7.29 23.47
CA ALA A 451 -5.95 6.59 24.72
C ALA A 451 -7.01 6.86 25.81
N GLY A 452 -7.19 5.89 26.72
CA GLY A 452 -8.16 5.98 27.83
C GLY A 452 -9.61 5.67 27.44
N GLY A 453 -9.84 5.19 26.22
CA GLY A 453 -11.15 4.72 25.76
C GLY A 453 -11.29 3.19 25.78
N TRP A 454 -12.44 2.75 25.30
CA TRP A 454 -12.82 1.34 25.22
C TRP A 454 -13.37 1.02 23.83
N VAL A 455 -12.97 -0.12 23.28
CA VAL A 455 -13.37 -0.59 21.96
C VAL A 455 -14.14 -1.89 22.07
N TYR A 456 -15.10 -2.06 21.17
CA TYR A 456 -16.07 -3.14 21.18
C TYR A 456 -16.24 -3.71 19.77
N GLN A 457 -16.52 -5.01 19.70
CA GLN A 457 -16.78 -5.72 18.45
C GLN A 457 -17.88 -6.76 18.65
N LYS A 458 -18.76 -6.89 17.65
CA LYS A 458 -19.62 -8.07 17.49
C LYS A 458 -18.85 -9.16 16.77
N ALA A 459 -19.07 -10.43 17.13
CA ALA A 459 -18.51 -11.53 16.35
C ALA A 459 -19.11 -11.53 14.94
N TYR A 460 -18.25 -11.68 13.94
CA TYR A 460 -18.61 -11.69 12.53
C TYR A 460 -17.90 -12.83 11.82
N LEU A 461 -18.62 -13.47 10.91
CA LEU A 461 -18.10 -14.53 10.06
C LEU A 461 -18.65 -14.37 8.64
N GLU A 462 -17.75 -14.45 7.67
CA GLU A 462 -18.10 -14.48 6.24
C GLU A 462 -17.48 -15.71 5.59
N LEU A 463 -18.30 -16.48 4.88
CA LEU A 463 -17.91 -17.78 4.35
C LEU A 463 -18.69 -18.15 3.09
N LEU A 464 -18.10 -19.05 2.30
CA LEU A 464 -18.80 -19.75 1.22
C LEU A 464 -19.40 -21.03 1.76
N VAL A 465 -20.70 -21.21 1.52
CA VAL A 465 -21.49 -22.37 1.99
C VAL A 465 -22.03 -23.14 0.80
N PHE A 466 -21.80 -24.45 0.79
CA PHE A 466 -22.20 -25.35 -0.29
C PHE A 466 -23.69 -25.73 -0.23
N PRO A 467 -24.36 -25.95 -1.38
CA PRO A 467 -25.77 -26.34 -1.42
C PRO A 467 -26.11 -27.57 -0.58
N SER A 468 -25.17 -28.52 -0.47
CA SER A 468 -25.35 -29.79 0.23
C SER A 468 -25.65 -29.64 1.74
N ILE A 469 -25.24 -28.52 2.32
CA ILE A 469 -25.39 -28.19 3.76
C ILE A 469 -26.11 -26.87 4.00
N PHE A 470 -26.31 -26.07 2.95
CA PHE A 470 -26.86 -24.71 3.05
C PHE A 470 -28.17 -24.65 3.81
N LYS A 471 -29.13 -25.53 3.49
CA LYS A 471 -30.45 -25.55 4.12
C LYS A 471 -30.35 -25.73 5.65
N GLU A 472 -29.54 -26.67 6.12
CA GLU A 472 -29.39 -26.95 7.55
C GLU A 472 -28.71 -25.79 8.29
N VAL A 473 -27.73 -25.13 7.65
CA VAL A 473 -27.11 -23.92 8.21
C VAL A 473 -28.15 -22.79 8.36
N MET A 474 -28.97 -22.55 7.33
CA MET A 474 -29.99 -21.50 7.38
C MET A 474 -31.05 -21.77 8.45
N GLU A 475 -31.54 -23.02 8.55
CA GLU A 475 -32.50 -23.42 9.60
C GLU A 475 -31.96 -23.17 11.01
N ARG A 476 -30.67 -23.44 11.24
CA ARG A 476 -30.02 -23.17 12.54
C ARG A 476 -29.77 -21.69 12.79
N LEU A 477 -29.49 -20.89 11.75
CA LEU A 477 -29.38 -19.44 11.86
C LEU A 477 -30.74 -18.81 12.21
N ASP A 478 -31.82 -19.22 11.54
CA ASP A 478 -33.18 -18.74 11.81
C ASP A 478 -33.66 -19.11 13.23
N ALA A 479 -33.19 -20.23 13.76
CA ALA A 479 -33.50 -20.66 15.12
C ALA A 479 -32.81 -19.79 16.20
N ASN A 480 -31.70 -19.12 15.88
CA ASN A 480 -30.97 -18.29 16.82
C ASN A 480 -31.34 -16.80 16.68
N LYS A 481 -32.02 -16.26 17.69
CA LYS A 481 -32.50 -14.86 17.71
C LYS A 481 -31.39 -13.81 17.82
N ASN A 482 -30.19 -14.19 18.26
CA ASN A 482 -29.06 -13.28 18.37
C ASN A 482 -28.31 -13.14 17.04
N LEU A 483 -28.48 -14.07 16.11
CA LEU A 483 -27.75 -14.09 14.86
C LEU A 483 -28.55 -13.38 13.74
N THR A 484 -27.87 -12.46 13.06
CA THR A 484 -28.37 -11.87 11.80
C THR A 484 -27.47 -12.30 10.65
N TYR A 485 -28.05 -12.57 9.48
CA TYR A 485 -27.27 -12.99 8.32
C TYR A 485 -27.76 -12.40 7.01
N TYR A 486 -26.86 -12.34 6.03
CA TYR A 486 -27.20 -12.24 4.61
C TYR A 486 -26.54 -13.40 3.86
N ALA A 487 -27.30 -14.09 3.03
CA ALA A 487 -26.83 -15.19 2.20
C ALA A 487 -27.23 -14.92 0.75
N VAL A 488 -26.25 -14.92 -0.17
CA VAL A 488 -26.51 -14.58 -1.57
C VAL A 488 -25.69 -15.47 -2.49
N ASN A 489 -26.31 -15.95 -3.57
CA ASN A 489 -25.61 -16.71 -4.60
C ASN A 489 -25.11 -15.80 -5.74
N GLN A 490 -24.36 -16.37 -6.69
CA GLN A 490 -23.82 -15.65 -7.83
C GLN A 490 -24.91 -14.91 -8.64
N LYS A 491 -26.12 -15.46 -8.72
CA LYS A 491 -27.26 -14.88 -9.46
C LYS A 491 -27.89 -13.68 -8.76
N GLY A 492 -27.50 -13.40 -7.50
CA GLY A 492 -28.05 -12.30 -6.71
C GLY A 492 -29.31 -12.65 -5.92
N GLU A 493 -29.65 -13.93 -5.79
CA GLU A 493 -30.77 -14.38 -4.96
C GLU A 493 -30.39 -14.25 -3.48
N LEU A 494 -30.93 -13.22 -2.82
CA LEU A 494 -30.63 -12.87 -1.42
C LEU A 494 -31.64 -13.53 -0.46
N LEU A 495 -31.12 -14.17 0.59
CA LEU A 495 -31.85 -14.67 1.75
C LEU A 495 -31.31 -13.97 3.00
N THR A 496 -32.19 -13.52 3.89
CA THR A 496 -31.81 -12.85 5.13
C THR A 496 -32.93 -12.93 6.16
N ASN A 497 -32.57 -12.95 7.44
CA ASN A 497 -33.50 -12.81 8.57
C ASN A 497 -33.55 -11.37 9.12
N THR A 498 -32.80 -10.44 8.54
CA THR A 498 -32.78 -9.03 8.93
C THR A 498 -34.03 -8.33 8.41
N LYS A 499 -34.83 -7.73 9.31
CA LYS A 499 -36.09 -7.05 8.96
C LYS A 499 -35.93 -5.55 8.70
N ASP A 500 -34.83 -4.96 9.15
CA ASP A 500 -34.48 -3.56 8.98
C ASP A 500 -33.42 -3.44 7.88
N GLU A 501 -33.56 -2.46 6.99
CA GLU A 501 -32.56 -2.17 5.96
C GLU A 501 -31.42 -1.29 6.49
N GLY A 502 -31.50 -0.82 7.74
CA GLY A 502 -30.47 -0.02 8.38
C GLY A 502 -29.13 -0.75 8.61
N PRO A 503 -28.00 -0.01 8.65
CA PRO A 503 -26.69 -0.59 8.86
C PRO A 503 -26.53 -1.14 10.28
N ASN A 504 -26.01 -2.36 10.40
CA ASN A 504 -25.65 -2.98 11.68
C ASN A 504 -24.20 -2.62 12.04
N ALA A 505 -23.99 -1.82 13.09
CA ALA A 505 -22.65 -1.54 13.59
C ALA A 505 -22.03 -2.78 14.26
N VAL A 506 -20.83 -3.14 13.81
CA VAL A 506 -20.10 -4.33 14.30
C VAL A 506 -18.78 -4.02 14.98
N THR A 507 -18.27 -2.79 14.85
CA THR A 507 -17.13 -2.29 15.63
C THR A 507 -17.43 -0.86 16.05
N TRP A 508 -17.23 -0.55 17.33
CA TRP A 508 -17.40 0.81 17.87
C TRP A 508 -16.46 1.09 19.03
N GLY A 509 -16.29 2.37 19.35
CA GLY A 509 -15.41 2.84 20.41
C GLY A 509 -16.02 4.01 21.17
N ILE A 510 -15.77 4.03 22.48
CA ILE A 510 -16.19 5.08 23.40
C ILE A 510 -14.92 5.69 23.98
N PHE A 511 -14.74 7.00 23.81
CA PHE A 511 -13.51 7.70 24.17
C PHE A 511 -13.80 8.90 25.08
N PRO A 512 -12.88 9.24 26.01
CA PRO A 512 -13.04 10.43 26.84
C PRO A 512 -13.25 11.68 26.00
N ASN A 513 -14.27 12.48 26.36
CA ASN A 513 -14.59 13.77 25.74
C ASN A 513 -14.86 13.71 24.23
N ARG A 514 -15.39 12.59 23.72
CA ARG A 514 -15.80 12.43 22.32
C ARG A 514 -17.13 11.69 22.21
N GLU A 515 -17.82 11.91 21.10
CA GLU A 515 -18.96 11.08 20.71
C GLU A 515 -18.51 9.66 20.36
N ILE A 516 -19.48 8.73 20.32
CA ILE A 516 -19.24 7.33 19.94
C ILE A 516 -18.79 7.28 18.48
N VAL A 517 -17.74 6.51 18.21
CA VAL A 517 -17.25 6.25 16.85
C VAL A 517 -17.61 4.82 16.47
N GLN A 518 -18.26 4.61 15.33
CA GLN A 518 -18.69 3.28 14.85
C GLN A 518 -18.12 3.00 13.44
N PRO A 519 -16.83 2.67 13.34
CA PRO A 519 -16.11 2.70 12.08
C PRO A 519 -16.35 1.51 11.15
N THR A 520 -17.07 0.49 11.60
CA THR A 520 -17.31 -0.73 10.83
C THR A 520 -18.75 -1.18 10.96
N ILE A 521 -19.37 -1.43 9.81
CA ILE A 521 -20.77 -1.81 9.70
C ILE A 521 -20.97 -3.02 8.76
N VAL A 522 -22.16 -3.59 8.82
CA VAL A 522 -22.69 -4.58 7.87
C VAL A 522 -24.04 -4.06 7.36
N GLU A 523 -24.21 -4.01 6.04
CA GLU A 523 -25.44 -3.56 5.38
C GLU A 523 -25.62 -4.20 4.00
N THR A 524 -26.88 -4.30 3.55
CA THR A 524 -27.32 -5.07 2.39
C THR A 524 -26.75 -4.59 1.04
N VAL A 525 -26.80 -3.30 0.74
CA VAL A 525 -26.38 -2.70 -0.53
C VAL A 525 -24.89 -2.92 -0.77
N SER A 526 -24.07 -2.59 0.24
CA SER A 526 -22.62 -2.87 0.20
C SER A 526 -22.32 -4.37 0.08
N PHE A 527 -23.10 -5.23 0.74
CA PHE A 527 -22.91 -6.68 0.61
C PHE A 527 -23.18 -7.19 -0.80
N LEU A 528 -24.23 -6.68 -1.45
CA LEU A 528 -24.54 -7.01 -2.84
C LEU A 528 -23.50 -6.47 -3.82
N ALA A 529 -22.94 -5.29 -3.57
CA ALA A 529 -21.83 -4.75 -4.36
C ALA A 529 -20.52 -5.55 -4.15
N TRP A 530 -20.28 -6.04 -2.94
CA TRP A 530 -19.14 -6.91 -2.61
C TRP A 530 -19.27 -8.29 -3.24
N LYS A 531 -20.47 -8.89 -3.20
CA LYS A 531 -20.79 -10.20 -3.81
C LYS A 531 -20.21 -10.33 -5.21
N ASP A 532 -20.44 -9.33 -6.06
CA ASP A 532 -19.99 -9.39 -7.45
C ASP A 532 -18.47 -9.49 -7.55
N GLU A 533 -17.75 -8.77 -6.69
CA GLU A 533 -16.30 -8.87 -6.60
C GLU A 533 -15.85 -10.21 -6.03
N ALA A 534 -16.48 -10.67 -4.95
CA ALA A 534 -16.16 -11.95 -4.30
C ALA A 534 -16.29 -13.14 -5.26
N PHE A 535 -17.38 -13.21 -6.04
CA PHE A 535 -17.56 -14.27 -7.05
C PHE A 535 -16.62 -14.07 -8.24
N ARG A 536 -16.36 -12.83 -8.69
CA ARG A 536 -15.38 -12.59 -9.76
C ARG A 536 -13.97 -13.04 -9.37
N LEU A 537 -13.54 -12.81 -8.14
CA LEU A 537 -12.23 -13.27 -7.65
C LEU A 537 -12.11 -14.80 -7.73
N GLY A 538 -13.19 -15.53 -7.45
CA GLY A 538 -13.24 -16.97 -7.64
C GLY A 538 -13.17 -17.39 -9.11
N GLN A 539 -13.82 -16.66 -10.02
CA GLN A 539 -13.68 -16.89 -11.46
C GLN A 539 -12.27 -16.58 -11.97
N ASP A 540 -11.65 -15.51 -11.49
CA ASP A 540 -10.28 -15.18 -11.87
C ASP A 540 -9.29 -16.22 -11.34
N TRP A 541 -9.57 -16.79 -10.17
CA TRP A 541 -8.81 -17.94 -9.65
C TRP A 541 -8.97 -19.17 -10.54
N SER A 542 -10.17 -19.47 -11.03
CA SER A 542 -10.37 -20.58 -11.97
C SER A 542 -9.62 -20.37 -13.29
N LYS A 543 -9.59 -19.13 -13.80
CA LYS A 543 -8.87 -18.72 -15.03
C LYS A 543 -7.35 -18.80 -14.89
N CYS A 544 -6.78 -18.92 -13.69
CA CYS A 544 -5.37 -19.25 -13.54
C CYS A 544 -5.03 -20.61 -14.16
N TYR A 545 -6.01 -21.51 -14.33
CA TYR A 545 -5.82 -22.86 -14.84
C TYR A 545 -6.38 -23.05 -16.28
N PRO A 546 -5.84 -24.00 -17.05
CA PRO A 546 -6.37 -24.32 -18.38
C PRO A 546 -7.85 -24.71 -18.35
N ALA A 547 -8.60 -24.31 -19.40
CA ALA A 547 -10.04 -24.53 -19.55
C ALA A 547 -10.51 -25.97 -19.24
N GLY A 548 -9.78 -26.98 -19.71
CA GLY A 548 -10.14 -28.40 -19.52
C GLY A 548 -9.65 -29.04 -18.22
N SER A 549 -8.95 -28.31 -17.36
CA SER A 549 -8.32 -28.88 -16.15
C SER A 549 -9.31 -29.16 -15.03
N GLY A 550 -9.01 -30.18 -14.21
CA GLY A 550 -9.79 -30.52 -13.02
C GLY A 550 -9.93 -29.35 -12.04
N SER A 551 -8.85 -28.60 -11.83
CA SER A 551 -8.85 -27.42 -10.94
C SER A 551 -9.78 -26.31 -11.40
N ARG A 552 -9.81 -26.05 -12.71
CA ARG A 552 -10.73 -25.04 -13.24
C ARG A 552 -12.18 -25.46 -13.05
N LYS A 553 -12.53 -26.70 -13.43
CA LYS A 553 -13.88 -27.24 -13.26
C LYS A 553 -14.31 -27.20 -11.79
N LEU A 554 -13.45 -27.65 -10.87
CA LEU A 554 -13.71 -27.61 -9.44
C LEU A 554 -14.08 -26.19 -8.98
N ILE A 555 -13.23 -25.20 -9.26
CA ILE A 555 -13.44 -23.82 -8.79
C ILE A 555 -14.68 -23.20 -9.44
N GLU A 556 -14.91 -23.43 -10.74
CA GLU A 556 -16.11 -22.98 -11.44
C GLU A 556 -17.38 -23.59 -10.84
N THR A 557 -17.38 -24.88 -10.51
CA THR A 557 -18.50 -25.55 -9.82
C THR A 557 -18.73 -24.95 -8.43
N ILE A 558 -17.67 -24.78 -7.62
CA ILE A 558 -17.78 -24.16 -6.29
C ILE A 558 -18.43 -22.77 -6.43
N MET A 559 -17.91 -21.90 -7.30
CA MET A 559 -18.41 -20.53 -7.46
C MET A 559 -19.80 -20.45 -8.08
N GLY A 560 -20.18 -21.39 -8.94
CA GLY A 560 -21.49 -21.42 -9.58
C GLY A 560 -22.62 -21.87 -8.65
N GLU A 561 -22.28 -22.60 -7.58
CA GLU A 561 -23.25 -23.26 -6.72
C GLU A 561 -23.26 -22.75 -5.28
N CYS A 562 -22.15 -22.23 -4.76
CA CYS A 562 -22.07 -21.80 -3.37
C CYS A 562 -22.88 -20.51 -3.10
N TYR A 563 -23.27 -20.35 -1.84
CA TYR A 563 -23.76 -19.08 -1.31
C TYR A 563 -22.64 -18.38 -0.56
N LEU A 564 -22.48 -17.07 -0.80
CA LEU A 564 -21.73 -16.19 0.06
C LEU A 564 -22.61 -15.81 1.24
N VAL A 565 -22.19 -16.16 2.46
CA VAL A 565 -22.96 -15.93 3.68
C VAL A 565 -22.13 -15.08 4.63
N ASN A 566 -22.70 -13.97 5.11
CA ASN A 566 -22.16 -13.25 6.26
C ASN A 566 -23.12 -13.36 7.45
N ILE A 567 -22.55 -13.50 8.64
CA ILE A 567 -23.25 -13.74 9.89
C ILE A 567 -22.69 -12.79 10.95
N VAL A 568 -23.56 -12.14 11.71
CA VAL A 568 -23.24 -11.28 12.85
C VAL A 568 -23.90 -11.85 14.10
N ASN A 569 -23.14 -12.05 15.17
CA ASN A 569 -23.72 -12.25 16.50
C ASN A 569 -23.98 -10.91 17.17
N ASN A 570 -25.24 -10.58 17.43
CA ASN A 570 -25.61 -9.32 18.07
C ASN A 570 -25.37 -9.31 19.58
N ASP A 571 -25.21 -10.48 20.20
CA ASP A 571 -24.70 -10.59 21.57
C ASP A 571 -23.17 -10.56 21.57
N PHE A 572 -22.60 -9.35 21.71
CA PHE A 572 -21.16 -9.13 21.72
C PHE A 572 -20.47 -9.66 22.99
N HIS A 573 -21.21 -10.17 23.97
CA HIS A 573 -20.63 -10.88 25.11
C HIS A 573 -20.28 -12.34 24.77
N GLN A 574 -20.71 -12.84 23.61
CA GLN A 574 -20.58 -14.25 23.22
C GLN A 574 -19.76 -14.41 21.93
N THR A 575 -18.44 -14.61 22.07
CA THR A 575 -17.53 -14.81 20.93
C THR A 575 -17.83 -16.09 20.14
N HIS A 576 -18.05 -17.22 20.84
CA HIS A 576 -18.08 -18.53 20.17
C HIS A 576 -19.49 -19.01 19.76
N GLU A 577 -20.55 -18.29 20.12
CA GLU A 577 -21.92 -18.68 19.79
C GLU A 577 -22.15 -18.78 18.28
N ILE A 578 -21.52 -17.91 17.48
CA ILE A 578 -21.59 -17.93 16.02
C ILE A 578 -21.12 -19.27 15.41
N PHE A 579 -20.20 -19.97 16.08
CA PHE A 579 -19.66 -21.25 15.60
C PHE A 579 -20.56 -22.45 15.91
N LYS A 580 -21.42 -22.33 16.94
CA LYS A 580 -22.34 -23.42 17.36
C LYS A 580 -23.32 -23.82 16.26
N VAL A 581 -23.68 -22.88 15.38
CA VAL A 581 -24.51 -23.12 14.19
C VAL A 581 -23.96 -24.28 13.35
N PHE A 582 -22.64 -24.41 13.30
CA PHE A 582 -21.96 -25.37 12.44
C PHE A 582 -21.65 -26.70 13.13
N GLU A 583 -21.92 -26.88 14.42
CA GLU A 583 -21.54 -28.10 15.15
C GLU A 583 -22.13 -29.36 14.51
N GLY A 584 -21.28 -30.37 14.29
CA GLY A 584 -21.67 -31.63 13.66
C GLY A 584 -21.98 -31.58 12.16
N LEU A 585 -21.83 -30.41 11.51
CA LEU A 585 -22.01 -30.28 10.06
C LEU A 585 -20.70 -30.47 9.30
N GLU A 586 -20.77 -31.07 8.12
CA GLU A 586 -19.65 -31.20 7.20
C GLU A 586 -20.17 -31.18 5.76
N ALA A 587 -19.47 -30.46 4.87
CA ALA A 587 -19.79 -30.45 3.46
C ALA A 587 -19.76 -31.88 2.91
N ARG A 588 -20.79 -32.25 2.16
CA ARG A 588 -20.79 -33.54 1.45
C ARG A 588 -19.78 -33.47 0.31
N ASP A 589 -19.28 -34.62 -0.10
CA ASP A 589 -18.43 -34.77 -1.29
C ASP A 589 -17.08 -34.05 -1.22
N LEU A 590 -16.52 -33.87 -0.01
CA LEU A 590 -15.17 -33.31 0.19
C LEU A 590 -14.10 -34.02 -0.65
N ASP A 591 -14.25 -35.33 -0.83
CA ASP A 591 -13.33 -36.21 -1.57
C ASP A 591 -13.64 -36.34 -3.06
N LEU A 592 -14.71 -35.70 -3.55
CA LEU A 592 -15.04 -35.78 -4.97
C LEU A 592 -13.91 -35.13 -5.79
N VAL A 593 -13.31 -35.93 -6.67
CA VAL A 593 -12.21 -35.51 -7.54
C VAL A 593 -12.76 -35.05 -8.88
N PHE A 594 -12.33 -33.86 -9.30
CA PHE A 594 -12.63 -33.31 -10.61
C PHE A 594 -11.45 -33.59 -11.54
N ASP A 595 -11.68 -34.44 -12.55
CA ASP A 595 -10.66 -34.78 -13.53
C ASP A 595 -10.64 -33.83 -14.73
N GLY A 596 -9.43 -33.63 -15.25
CA GLY A 596 -9.22 -32.92 -16.50
C GLY A 596 -9.57 -33.79 -17.69
N THR A 597 -9.92 -33.17 -18.81
CA THR A 597 -9.78 -33.86 -20.10
C THR A 597 -8.30 -33.75 -20.48
N ASP A 598 -7.51 -34.80 -20.24
CA ASP A 598 -6.08 -34.76 -20.54
C ASP A 598 -5.85 -34.49 -22.04
N ALA A 599 -5.18 -33.39 -22.32
CA ALA A 599 -4.45 -33.19 -23.57
C ALA A 599 -2.96 -33.40 -23.26
N SER A 600 -2.56 -34.64 -23.05
CA SER A 600 -1.15 -35.03 -23.09
C SER A 600 -1.04 -36.44 -23.63
N ASP A 601 -0.82 -36.54 -24.95
CA ASP A 601 0.12 -37.50 -25.56
C ASP A 601 0.01 -37.43 -27.10
N HIS A 602 0.79 -36.54 -27.71
CA HIS A 602 1.29 -36.78 -29.07
C HIS A 602 2.80 -36.56 -29.10
N VAL A 603 3.51 -37.65 -28.81
CA VAL A 603 4.88 -37.87 -29.25
C VAL A 603 4.87 -38.09 -30.78
N ASN A 604 5.68 -37.28 -31.48
CA ASN A 604 6.21 -37.42 -32.84
C ASN A 604 5.48 -38.31 -33.86
N GLY A 605 4.95 -37.69 -34.92
CA GLY A 605 4.60 -38.40 -36.15
C GLY A 605 3.98 -37.55 -37.26
N THR A 606 4.83 -37.16 -38.22
CA THR A 606 4.53 -36.92 -39.65
C THR A 606 3.79 -35.65 -40.12
N ASN A 607 4.41 -35.03 -41.14
CA ASN A 607 3.95 -33.95 -42.00
C ASN A 607 2.49 -34.08 -42.47
N GLY A 608 1.73 -33.01 -42.29
CA GLY A 608 0.42 -32.81 -42.92
C GLY A 608 0.04 -31.34 -42.89
N THR A 609 0.22 -30.65 -44.02
CA THR A 609 -0.24 -29.28 -44.29
C THR A 609 -1.72 -29.11 -43.94
N ARG A 610 -2.06 -28.09 -43.14
CA ARG A 610 -3.45 -27.64 -42.96
C ARG A 610 -3.54 -26.12 -43.10
N GLU A 611 -4.53 -25.72 -43.90
CA GLU A 611 -4.81 -24.37 -44.39
C GLU A 611 -5.14 -23.37 -43.27
N VAL A 612 -4.67 -22.14 -43.47
CA VAL A 612 -4.97 -20.97 -42.67
C VAL A 612 -6.40 -20.51 -42.95
N LEU A 613 -7.23 -20.42 -41.91
CA LEU A 613 -8.46 -19.63 -41.92
C LEU A 613 -8.32 -18.51 -40.87
N ASN A 614 -8.58 -17.29 -41.33
CA ASN A 614 -8.40 -16.01 -40.64
C ASN A 614 -9.06 -15.97 -39.25
N GLY A 615 -8.34 -15.46 -38.24
CA GLY A 615 -8.95 -15.07 -36.97
C GLY A 615 -8.00 -14.72 -35.82
N ASP A 616 -6.80 -15.30 -35.76
CA ASP A 616 -5.87 -15.07 -34.65
C ASP A 616 -4.63 -14.31 -35.13
N SER A 617 -4.42 -13.09 -34.62
CA SER A 617 -3.11 -12.42 -34.72
C SER A 617 -2.21 -12.92 -33.57
N PRO A 618 -1.05 -13.54 -33.85
CA PRO A 618 -0.13 -13.96 -32.80
C PRO A 618 0.50 -12.77 -32.08
N VAL A 619 0.64 -12.90 -30.76
CA VAL A 619 1.24 -11.94 -29.80
C VAL A 619 2.71 -11.57 -30.09
N ALA A 620 3.29 -12.03 -31.20
CA ALA A 620 4.70 -11.83 -31.56
C ALA A 620 4.99 -10.54 -32.36
N GLU A 621 3.99 -9.75 -32.78
CA GLU A 621 4.20 -8.47 -33.48
C GLU A 621 3.99 -7.21 -32.59
N VAL A 622 3.53 -7.38 -31.35
CA VAL A 622 3.41 -6.27 -30.39
C VAL A 622 4.71 -6.03 -29.62
N GLU A 623 5.56 -7.05 -29.48
CA GLU A 623 6.84 -6.94 -28.75
C GLU A 623 7.98 -6.30 -29.55
N LYS A 624 7.83 -6.11 -30.87
CA LYS A 624 8.84 -5.44 -31.71
C LYS A 624 8.59 -3.95 -31.98
N SER A 625 7.38 -3.43 -31.72
CA SER A 625 7.10 -2.00 -31.95
C SER A 625 7.50 -1.08 -30.78
N ILE A 626 7.70 -1.64 -29.58
CA ILE A 626 8.14 -0.87 -28.40
C ILE A 626 9.66 -0.61 -28.39
N ALA A 627 10.44 -1.32 -29.22
CA ALA A 627 11.90 -1.19 -29.27
C ALA A 627 12.41 0.00 -30.12
N ASN A 628 11.58 0.59 -30.99
CA ASN A 628 12.04 1.53 -32.02
C ASN A 628 11.40 2.94 -32.01
N GLY A 629 10.78 3.37 -30.90
CA GLY A 629 10.58 4.80 -30.64
C GLY A 629 9.87 5.63 -31.73
N GLU A 630 8.83 5.12 -32.38
CA GLU A 630 7.99 5.92 -33.28
C GLU A 630 6.61 6.20 -32.67
N GLU A 631 6.27 7.49 -32.58
CA GLU A 631 4.95 7.96 -32.14
C GLU A 631 3.89 7.69 -33.22
N HIS A 632 2.92 6.82 -32.92
CA HIS A 632 1.65 6.81 -33.63
C HIS A 632 0.46 6.94 -32.66
N LYS A 633 -0.34 7.98 -32.89
CA LYS A 633 -1.63 8.23 -32.24
C LYS A 633 -2.58 7.07 -32.50
N VAL A 634 -2.96 6.35 -31.45
CA VAL A 634 -4.09 5.41 -31.51
C VAL A 634 -5.39 6.21 -31.40
N PRO A 635 -6.33 6.09 -32.37
CA PRO A 635 -7.59 6.83 -32.33
C PRO A 635 -8.57 6.17 -31.36
N PHE A 636 -9.14 6.99 -30.46
CA PHE A 636 -10.30 6.62 -29.63
C PHE A 636 -11.55 6.46 -30.52
N PRO A 637 -12.29 5.34 -30.46
CA PRO A 637 -13.60 5.25 -31.10
C PRO A 637 -14.67 5.84 -30.16
N THR A 638 -15.16 7.03 -30.49
CA THR A 638 -16.40 7.59 -29.93
C THR A 638 -17.60 6.99 -30.66
N ASN A 639 -18.30 6.03 -30.04
CA ASN A 639 -19.59 5.57 -30.55
C ASN A 639 -20.72 6.46 -29.99
N GLY A 640 -20.93 7.61 -30.65
CA GLY A 640 -22.16 8.38 -30.56
C GLY A 640 -23.06 8.04 -31.75
N GLY A 641 -24.02 7.13 -31.56
CA GLY A 641 -25.06 6.84 -32.53
C GLY A 641 -26.33 7.60 -32.19
N ALA A 642 -26.51 8.78 -32.79
CA ALA A 642 -27.78 9.50 -32.78
C ALA A 642 -28.81 8.77 -33.65
N LEU A 643 -30.00 8.53 -33.10
CA LEU A 643 -31.18 8.08 -33.83
C LEU A 643 -31.63 9.19 -34.80
N LYS A 644 -31.82 8.80 -36.07
CA LYS A 644 -32.39 9.65 -37.12
C LYS A 644 -33.86 10.00 -36.83
N ASN A 645 -34.18 11.29 -36.84
CA ASN A 645 -34.82 11.92 -38.00
C ASN A 645 -34.45 13.40 -38.08
#